data_AF-A0A6A5GWS3-F1
#
_entry.id   AF-A0A6A5GWS3-F1
#
_cell.length_a   1.000
_cell.length_b   1.000
_cell.length_c   1.000
_cell.angle_alpha   90.00
_cell.angle_beta   90.00
_cell.angle_gamma   90.00
#
_symmetry.space_group_name_H-M   'P 1'
#
loop_
_entity.id
_entity.type
_entity.pdbx_description
1 polymer ?
#
loop_
_entity_poly.entity_id
_entity_poly.type
_entity_poly.pdbx_seq_one_letter_code
_entity_poly.pdbx_strand_id
1 'polypeptide(L)'
;MLKLNRRLLLWLSLLLTGFLIYRFATLEDSGGGKRIQMRKQTETKKERGDGSLIEEVQEEQQIDTKCYYDNQCALPQMLFRVRTETDNSPPFACLNDIKLFDTENIGRGVNAAILNGTTGDILETATFDVTASDEKLMRWLLAAPDASLLVAASFGDVAEHVSRQSRQLFEAFGAEKIDKWRVGSAYAIIGQRGIQKGEAKEMVAKLVGDGGDLKLFEGCFELPISKTKHVELKIDGPPVHRADESKLAELGAFEADLLQNKNTVEYGTKWKNCGMQRPCNEDDSIAVHFFSGEHKDDHPKMCIGGRMLFDKDLNNAGRGLNLAMLEPKTGRVTAVAHFDTYEDESRGLVEWLDAVPAGYIVAVVSFDEASNMLSEMARRIFYEMGSSMIDRLKFRASWYFVGQKGIGAYTPFEDLNIPQGNNWANPIQTSFCLPKSLHKWAGRKDTLTAASSSISSDVRNLPKRHFCAKYDRHEEFCNGAKIDSPIMPRHLHDEQRANDAIFNVPILVASGLAPDSLRITLESLLNQEGLNTQMVLVTYDKEYSENGDLAALFHVKSVAIQSNGSYNAHLLLSLSNAFSIFPDASSVIVIEEDVTLSSDYLHYFSSIYEPYKADATIDLAMAFNSNGFTATSGDGQTVYRIKNHLPVGSYLMKRDLYEKHIRLREFCCTERGNWDLRDSTSLVPALSRIEIRVDELEKQNILFRRGHRIHSQQDHLINTEFETADEYLAFLNQLVQNTKKSIPTSDVISMGCEKWAESLDPKSLKSILMTYSKAPEVESIFECLKMYWTPKILRSNTVFRFTLHQSIEVIIVPETLKIE
;
A
#
# COMPACT_ATOMS: atom_id res chain seq x y z
N MET A 1 52.36 -1.90 -21.75
CA MET A 1 52.18 -3.30 -22.18
C MET A 1 50.73 -3.69 -21.98
N LEU A 2 50.14 -4.21 -23.05
CA LEU A 2 48.79 -4.76 -23.28
C LEU A 2 47.59 -4.28 -22.43
N LYS A 3 46.74 -3.50 -23.11
CA LYS A 3 45.29 -3.43 -22.90
C LYS A 3 44.66 -4.80 -23.21
N LEU A 4 43.93 -5.38 -22.26
CA LEU A 4 43.09 -6.56 -22.47
C LEU A 4 41.63 -6.13 -22.67
N ASN A 5 41.00 -6.64 -23.72
CA ASN A 5 39.74 -6.15 -24.28
C ASN A 5 38.53 -6.90 -23.68
N ARG A 6 37.65 -6.21 -22.95
CA ARG A 6 36.46 -6.76 -22.26
C ARG A 6 35.42 -7.42 -23.17
N ARG A 7 35.54 -7.28 -24.50
CA ARG A 7 34.63 -7.91 -25.47
C ARG A 7 34.84 -9.43 -25.66
N LEU A 8 35.98 -10.01 -25.24
CA LEU A 8 36.25 -11.44 -25.46
C LEU A 8 35.62 -12.36 -24.38
N LEU A 9 35.35 -11.83 -23.18
CA LEU A 9 34.75 -12.60 -22.07
C LEU A 9 33.22 -12.76 -22.21
N LEU A 10 32.55 -11.82 -22.87
CA LEU A 10 31.10 -11.88 -23.10
C LEU A 10 30.71 -12.93 -24.16
N TRP A 11 31.55 -13.16 -25.17
CA TRP A 11 31.29 -14.17 -26.21
C TRP A 11 31.45 -15.62 -25.72
N LEU A 12 32.25 -15.88 -24.68
CA LEU A 12 32.37 -17.24 -24.12
C LEU A 12 31.12 -17.65 -23.30
N SER A 13 30.45 -16.69 -22.66
CA SER A 13 29.24 -16.96 -21.86
C SER A 13 28.00 -17.27 -22.69
N LEU A 14 27.90 -16.68 -23.89
CA LEU A 14 26.80 -16.90 -24.84
C LEU A 14 26.87 -18.24 -25.59
N LEU A 15 28.05 -18.86 -25.68
CA LEU A 15 28.23 -20.18 -26.32
C LEU A 15 27.90 -21.36 -25.39
N LEU A 16 27.94 -21.17 -24.07
CA LEU A 16 27.67 -22.21 -23.08
C LEU A 16 26.18 -22.36 -22.73
N THR A 17 25.37 -21.30 -22.87
CA THR A 17 23.92 -21.35 -22.60
C THR A 17 23.10 -21.89 -23.78
N GLY A 18 23.60 -21.76 -25.02
CA GLY A 18 22.97 -22.34 -26.21
C GLY A 18 23.03 -23.87 -26.29
N PHE A 19 23.98 -24.52 -25.61
CA PHE A 19 24.15 -25.98 -25.67
C PHE A 19 23.24 -26.76 -24.72
N LEU A 20 22.71 -26.11 -23.67
CA LEU A 20 21.78 -26.72 -22.70
C LEU A 20 20.32 -26.71 -23.18
N ILE A 21 19.94 -25.75 -24.01
CA ILE A 21 18.56 -25.63 -24.53
C ILE A 21 18.30 -26.65 -25.67
N TYR A 22 19.33 -27.07 -26.42
CA TYR A 22 19.15 -28.05 -27.51
C TYR A 22 18.96 -29.51 -27.02
N ARG A 23 19.27 -29.82 -25.75
CA ARG A 23 19.14 -31.20 -25.22
C ARG A 23 17.81 -31.55 -24.54
N PHE A 24 16.97 -30.56 -24.24
CA PHE A 24 15.65 -30.81 -23.63
C PHE A 24 14.48 -30.77 -24.63
N ALA A 25 14.71 -30.34 -25.87
CA ALA A 25 13.65 -30.19 -26.88
C ALA A 25 13.51 -31.38 -27.85
N THR A 26 14.25 -32.48 -27.66
CA THR A 26 14.07 -33.70 -28.46
C THR A 26 14.14 -34.93 -27.57
N LEU A 27 12.99 -35.41 -27.08
CA LEU A 27 12.68 -36.82 -26.79
C LEU A 27 11.28 -36.95 -26.15
N GLU A 28 10.24 -36.61 -26.90
CA GLU A 28 8.96 -37.29 -26.83
C GLU A 28 8.54 -37.60 -28.27
N ASP A 29 8.58 -38.88 -28.64
CA ASP A 29 7.44 -39.61 -29.21
C ASP A 29 7.93 -40.96 -29.78
N SER A 30 7.56 -42.07 -29.14
CA SER A 30 7.15 -43.30 -29.80
C SER A 30 7.00 -44.49 -28.83
N GLY A 31 5.83 -45.12 -28.90
CA GLY A 31 5.73 -46.58 -28.81
C GLY A 31 5.16 -47.14 -27.52
N GLY A 32 3.85 -47.38 -27.51
CA GLY A 32 3.19 -48.18 -26.49
C GLY A 32 3.42 -49.69 -26.61
N GLY A 33 2.99 -50.42 -25.57
CA GLY A 33 2.50 -51.80 -25.72
C GLY A 33 3.07 -52.88 -24.79
N LYS A 34 2.19 -53.32 -23.87
CA LYS A 34 2.01 -54.68 -23.30
C LYS A 34 2.87 -55.17 -22.12
N ARG A 35 2.17 -55.32 -20.98
CA ARG A 35 1.89 -56.56 -20.21
C ARG A 35 3.02 -57.61 -20.11
N ILE A 36 3.43 -57.96 -18.89
CA ILE A 36 3.15 -59.26 -18.23
C ILE A 36 3.72 -59.28 -16.80
N GLN A 37 2.98 -59.97 -15.95
CA GLN A 37 3.08 -60.14 -14.50
C GLN A 37 3.97 -61.34 -14.12
N MET A 38 4.37 -61.35 -12.84
CA MET A 38 4.53 -62.52 -11.93
C MET A 38 5.91 -63.14 -11.66
N ARG A 39 6.27 -63.05 -10.36
CA ARG A 39 6.84 -64.06 -9.43
C ARG A 39 8.24 -64.61 -9.76
N LYS A 40 9.14 -64.93 -8.83
CA LYS A 40 9.14 -65.42 -7.43
C LYS A 40 10.63 -65.27 -7.00
N GLN A 41 11.06 -65.08 -5.76
CA GLN A 41 11.17 -66.09 -4.70
C GLN A 41 11.89 -65.49 -3.46
N THR A 42 11.25 -65.68 -2.31
CA THR A 42 11.74 -65.98 -0.94
C THR A 42 13.24 -66.00 -0.58
N GLU A 43 13.53 -65.26 0.50
CA GLU A 43 14.26 -65.61 1.74
C GLU A 43 15.71 -66.13 1.71
N THR A 44 16.62 -65.40 2.38
CA THR A 44 17.48 -65.97 3.46
C THR A 44 18.20 -64.93 4.34
N LYS A 45 18.04 -65.14 5.66
CA LYS A 45 18.91 -64.89 6.85
C LYS A 45 19.90 -63.69 6.95
N LYS A 46 19.69 -62.96 8.07
CA LYS A 46 20.63 -62.10 8.80
C LYS A 46 21.83 -62.88 9.39
N GLU A 47 23.03 -62.31 9.24
CA GLU A 47 24.11 -62.34 10.23
C GLU A 47 24.62 -60.91 10.47
N ARG A 48 25.23 -60.71 11.64
CA ARG A 48 25.41 -59.44 12.36
C ARG A 48 26.82 -58.88 12.10
N GLY A 49 26.96 -57.58 11.86
CA GLY A 49 28.26 -56.92 11.76
C GLY A 49 28.18 -55.42 11.50
N ASP A 50 28.24 -54.66 12.58
CA ASP A 50 28.87 -53.34 12.80
C ASP A 50 28.94 -52.27 11.68
N GLY A 51 28.48 -51.07 12.03
CA GLY A 51 29.12 -49.81 11.60
C GLY A 51 28.64 -49.12 10.32
N SER A 52 27.73 -48.15 10.52
CA SER A 52 27.66 -46.85 9.82
C SER A 52 26.89 -46.71 8.50
N LEU A 53 25.97 -45.72 8.52
CA LEU A 53 25.23 -45.03 7.44
C LEU A 53 24.03 -45.78 6.85
N ILE A 54 22.88 -45.62 7.51
CA ILE A 54 21.55 -45.80 6.93
C ILE A 54 21.07 -44.42 6.45
N GLU A 55 20.91 -44.28 5.13
CA GLU A 55 19.92 -43.37 4.54
C GLU A 55 18.54 -43.83 5.02
N GLU A 56 17.92 -43.09 5.93
CA GLU A 56 16.48 -43.22 6.17
C GLU A 56 15.76 -42.42 5.07
N VAL A 57 15.22 -43.16 4.11
CA VAL A 57 14.11 -42.72 3.28
C VAL A 57 12.95 -42.42 4.24
N GLN A 58 12.71 -41.15 4.53
CA GLN A 58 11.48 -40.71 5.16
C GLN A 58 10.36 -40.77 4.14
N GLU A 59 9.37 -41.62 4.40
CA GLU A 59 8.04 -41.56 3.82
C GLU A 59 7.52 -40.12 3.94
N GLU A 60 7.11 -39.52 2.82
CA GLU A 60 6.37 -38.25 2.82
C GLU A 60 5.09 -38.44 3.65
N GLN A 61 5.08 -37.84 4.84
CA GLN A 61 3.90 -37.72 5.68
C GLN A 61 2.85 -36.90 4.92
N GLN A 62 1.88 -37.60 4.35
CA GLN A 62 0.66 -37.03 3.82
C GLN A 62 -0.05 -36.29 4.96
N ILE A 63 -0.05 -34.95 4.93
CA ILE A 63 -0.63 -34.09 5.96
C ILE A 63 -2.14 -34.35 6.03
N ASP A 64 -2.57 -35.09 7.05
CA ASP A 64 -3.92 -35.60 7.21
C ASP A 64 -4.90 -34.46 7.56
N THR A 65 -5.64 -33.99 6.55
CA THR A 65 -6.71 -32.97 6.65
C THR A 65 -8.10 -33.61 6.60
N LYS A 66 -8.21 -34.95 6.69
CA LYS A 66 -9.49 -35.65 6.66
C LYS A 66 -10.09 -35.72 8.07
N CYS A 67 -11.31 -35.21 8.24
CA CYS A 67 -12.09 -35.55 9.42
C CYS A 67 -12.49 -37.02 9.29
N TYR A 68 -12.14 -37.82 10.29
CA TYR A 68 -12.55 -39.21 10.39
C TYR A 68 -13.08 -39.47 11.79
N TYR A 69 -14.10 -40.33 11.83
CA TYR A 69 -14.61 -40.88 13.07
C TYR A 69 -13.55 -41.82 13.65
N ASP A 70 -13.16 -41.58 14.91
CA ASP A 70 -12.22 -42.43 15.62
C ASP A 70 -12.90 -42.98 16.88
N ASN A 71 -12.69 -44.27 17.17
CA ASN A 71 -13.30 -44.98 18.29
C ASN A 71 -12.60 -44.66 19.64
N GLN A 72 -11.82 -43.58 19.72
CA GLN A 72 -11.11 -43.16 20.93
C GLN A 72 -12.05 -42.60 22.00
N CYS A 73 -13.20 -42.04 21.62
CA CYS A 73 -14.18 -41.48 22.55
C CYS A 73 -15.26 -42.52 22.90
N ALA A 74 -15.62 -42.62 24.19
CA ALA A 74 -16.67 -43.53 24.65
C ALA A 74 -18.06 -42.92 24.40
N LEU A 75 -19.02 -43.66 23.84
CA LEU A 75 -20.40 -43.16 23.66
C LEU A 75 -20.99 -42.70 25.00
N PRO A 76 -21.58 -41.48 25.11
CA PRO A 76 -22.02 -40.58 24.03
C PRO A 76 -21.06 -39.41 23.70
N GLN A 77 -19.76 -39.53 23.98
CA GLN A 77 -18.76 -38.48 23.75
C GLN A 77 -18.48 -38.22 22.27
N MET A 78 -18.23 -36.95 21.95
CA MET A 78 -17.79 -36.47 20.65
C MET A 78 -16.29 -36.18 20.67
N LEU A 79 -15.59 -36.54 19.59
CA LEU A 79 -14.20 -36.20 19.35
C LEU A 79 -14.11 -34.80 18.72
N PHE A 80 -13.37 -33.87 19.30
CA PHE A 80 -13.00 -32.63 18.64
C PHE A 80 -11.55 -32.68 18.19
N ARG A 81 -11.27 -32.05 17.05
CA ARG A 81 -9.91 -31.75 16.57
C ARG A 81 -9.91 -30.35 16.02
N VAL A 82 -9.10 -29.47 16.59
CA VAL A 82 -8.98 -28.12 16.10
C VAL A 82 -7.51 -27.77 16.05
N ARG A 83 -7.06 -27.30 14.89
CA ARG A 83 -5.67 -26.95 14.64
C ARG A 83 -5.58 -25.47 14.33
N THR A 84 -4.65 -24.79 14.97
CA THR A 84 -4.26 -23.43 14.60
C THR A 84 -3.38 -23.45 13.34
N GLU A 85 -3.14 -22.30 12.74
CA GLU A 85 -2.22 -22.19 11.59
C GLU A 85 -0.83 -22.80 11.88
N THR A 86 -0.30 -23.53 10.91
CA THR A 86 1.09 -24.00 10.86
C THR A 86 1.80 -23.40 9.65
N ASP A 87 3.12 -23.49 9.64
CA ASP A 87 3.99 -22.94 8.59
C ASP A 87 3.63 -23.46 7.19
N ASN A 88 3.02 -24.65 7.13
CA ASN A 88 2.68 -25.35 5.89
C ASN A 88 1.17 -25.58 5.71
N SER A 89 0.32 -25.16 6.64
CA SER A 89 -1.12 -25.44 6.54
C SER A 89 -1.97 -24.47 7.36
N PRO A 90 -3.12 -24.02 6.83
CA PRO A 90 -4.00 -23.12 7.54
C PRO A 90 -4.81 -23.84 8.64
N PRO A 91 -5.53 -23.10 9.51
CA PRO A 91 -6.31 -23.72 10.58
C PRO A 91 -7.46 -24.58 10.03
N PHE A 92 -7.86 -25.58 10.82
CA PHE A 92 -9.04 -26.41 10.54
C PHE A 92 -9.72 -26.83 11.83
N ALA A 93 -11.00 -27.21 11.73
CA ALA A 93 -11.75 -27.80 12.83
C ALA A 93 -12.65 -28.95 12.37
N CYS A 94 -12.66 -30.03 13.15
CA CYS A 94 -13.53 -31.19 13.00
C CYS A 94 -14.24 -31.52 14.33
N LEU A 95 -15.47 -32.00 14.22
CA LEU A 95 -16.19 -32.72 15.26
C LEU A 95 -16.55 -34.10 14.72
N ASN A 96 -15.99 -35.16 15.29
CA ASN A 96 -16.01 -36.51 14.73
C ASN A 96 -15.51 -36.52 13.26
N ASP A 97 -16.30 -37.06 12.35
CA ASP A 97 -16.11 -37.05 10.89
C ASP A 97 -16.68 -35.80 10.20
N ILE A 98 -17.27 -34.86 10.96
CA ILE A 98 -17.87 -33.64 10.42
C ILE A 98 -16.84 -32.51 10.42
N LYS A 99 -16.62 -31.92 9.24
CA LYS A 99 -15.72 -30.77 9.03
C LYS A 99 -16.48 -29.47 9.25
N LEU A 100 -15.94 -28.58 10.09
CA LEU A 100 -16.56 -27.29 10.42
C LEU A 100 -16.05 -26.16 9.51
N PHE A 101 -14.74 -26.09 9.31
CA PHE A 101 -14.08 -25.18 8.36
C PHE A 101 -12.69 -25.71 8.00
N ASP A 102 -12.22 -25.40 6.78
CA ASP A 102 -11.00 -25.95 6.18
C ASP A 102 -10.35 -25.04 5.13
N THR A 103 -9.27 -25.50 4.50
CA THR A 103 -8.45 -24.78 3.51
C THR A 103 -9.21 -24.07 2.39
N GLU A 104 -10.43 -24.52 2.04
CA GLU A 104 -11.19 -23.96 0.91
C GLU A 104 -12.11 -22.81 1.33
N ASN A 105 -12.52 -22.74 2.61
CA ASN A 105 -13.54 -21.81 3.11
C ASN A 105 -13.08 -21.07 4.38
N ILE A 106 -11.84 -20.58 4.37
CA ILE A 106 -11.25 -19.81 5.46
C ILE A 106 -10.60 -18.52 4.95
N GLY A 107 -10.46 -17.54 5.83
CA GLY A 107 -9.80 -16.27 5.55
C GLY A 107 -8.98 -15.81 6.75
N ARG A 108 -8.08 -14.87 6.50
CA ARG A 108 -7.24 -14.25 7.54
C ARG A 108 -8.15 -13.60 8.59
N GLY A 109 -7.86 -13.80 9.88
CA GLY A 109 -8.71 -13.36 10.98
C GLY A 109 -9.20 -14.51 11.87
N VAL A 110 -10.49 -14.54 12.22
CA VAL A 110 -11.11 -15.57 13.06
C VAL A 110 -12.06 -16.43 12.23
N ASN A 111 -11.86 -17.73 12.21
CA ASN A 111 -12.74 -18.70 11.53
C ASN A 111 -13.51 -19.47 12.60
N ALA A 112 -14.85 -19.52 12.50
CA ALA A 112 -15.69 -20.01 13.58
C ALA A 112 -16.95 -20.75 13.08
N ALA A 113 -17.48 -21.62 13.94
CA ALA A 113 -18.74 -22.34 13.77
C ALA A 113 -19.56 -22.28 15.06
N ILE A 114 -20.87 -22.02 14.92
CA ILE A 114 -21.86 -22.18 15.99
C ILE A 114 -22.64 -23.46 15.75
N LEU A 115 -22.77 -24.28 16.79
CA LEU A 115 -23.51 -25.54 16.76
C LEU A 115 -24.55 -25.59 17.87
N ASN A 116 -25.57 -26.43 17.71
CA ASN A 116 -26.55 -26.71 18.75
C ASN A 116 -25.86 -27.43 19.92
N GLY A 117 -25.90 -26.85 21.13
CA GLY A 117 -25.17 -27.41 22.27
C GLY A 117 -25.81 -28.63 22.94
N THR A 118 -26.89 -29.18 22.37
CA THR A 118 -27.49 -30.46 22.81
C THR A 118 -27.35 -31.55 21.74
N THR A 119 -27.52 -31.21 20.46
CA THR A 119 -27.46 -32.19 19.35
C THR A 119 -26.11 -32.23 18.64
N GLY A 120 -25.34 -31.13 18.69
CA GLY A 120 -24.10 -31.00 17.93
C GLY A 120 -24.30 -30.63 16.46
N ASP A 121 -25.53 -30.32 16.03
CA ASP A 121 -25.82 -29.91 14.66
C ASP A 121 -25.22 -28.53 14.35
N ILE A 122 -24.60 -28.38 13.18
CA ILE A 122 -24.06 -27.09 12.72
C ILE A 122 -25.22 -26.13 12.45
N LEU A 123 -25.20 -24.97 13.11
CA LEU A 123 -26.17 -23.89 12.88
C LEU A 123 -25.62 -22.88 11.89
N GLU A 124 -24.36 -22.48 12.04
CA GLU A 124 -23.73 -21.46 11.20
C GLU A 124 -22.20 -21.61 11.19
N THR A 125 -21.56 -21.30 10.06
CA THR A 125 -20.10 -21.19 9.92
C THR A 125 -19.75 -19.85 9.28
N ALA A 126 -18.69 -19.20 9.77
CA ALA A 126 -18.32 -17.87 9.31
C ALA A 126 -16.82 -17.58 9.50
N THR A 127 -16.31 -16.69 8.65
CA THR A 127 -14.95 -16.15 8.71
C THR A 127 -15.00 -14.65 8.90
N PHE A 128 -14.17 -14.13 9.79
CA PHE A 128 -14.11 -12.72 10.15
C PHE A 128 -12.70 -12.20 9.98
N ASP A 129 -12.48 -11.37 8.96
CA ASP A 129 -11.26 -10.56 8.87
C ASP A 129 -11.34 -9.43 9.88
N VAL A 130 -10.61 -9.59 10.98
CA VAL A 130 -10.59 -8.65 12.10
C VAL A 130 -9.56 -7.53 11.91
N THR A 131 -8.68 -7.60 10.90
CA THR A 131 -7.52 -6.70 10.75
C THR A 131 -7.89 -5.22 10.63
N ALA A 132 -9.03 -4.92 10.00
CA ALA A 132 -9.58 -3.57 9.92
C ALA A 132 -10.59 -3.27 11.05
N SER A 133 -11.43 -4.24 11.40
CA SER A 133 -12.44 -4.13 12.46
C SER A 133 -13.01 -5.51 12.80
N ASP A 134 -13.24 -5.78 14.09
CA ASP A 134 -13.87 -7.02 14.57
C ASP A 134 -15.38 -6.88 14.81
N GLU A 135 -16.00 -5.79 14.36
CA GLU A 135 -17.42 -5.51 14.59
C GLU A 135 -18.35 -6.61 14.07
N LYS A 136 -18.02 -7.22 12.92
CA LYS A 136 -18.79 -8.33 12.36
C LYS A 136 -18.71 -9.59 13.24
N LEU A 137 -17.53 -9.90 13.75
CA LEU A 137 -17.32 -11.01 14.69
C LEU A 137 -18.12 -10.78 15.98
N MET A 138 -18.06 -9.56 16.52
CA MET A 138 -18.77 -9.17 17.73
C MET A 138 -20.30 -9.33 17.58
N ARG A 139 -20.89 -8.79 16.50
CA ARG A 139 -22.34 -8.92 16.24
C ARG A 139 -22.76 -10.39 16.06
N TRP A 140 -21.90 -11.18 15.45
CA TRP A 140 -22.16 -12.60 15.22
C TRP A 140 -22.15 -13.42 16.51
N LEU A 141 -21.14 -13.21 17.37
CA LEU A 141 -21.07 -13.85 18.69
C LEU A 141 -22.24 -13.45 19.60
N LEU A 142 -22.70 -12.20 19.51
CA LEU A 142 -23.90 -11.74 20.23
C LEU A 142 -25.18 -12.48 19.82
N ALA A 143 -25.31 -12.77 18.52
CA ALA A 143 -26.49 -13.41 17.93
C ALA A 143 -26.54 -14.94 18.16
N ALA A 144 -25.46 -15.54 18.66
CA ALA A 144 -25.38 -16.98 18.89
C ALA A 144 -26.48 -17.46 19.88
N PRO A 145 -27.22 -18.56 19.62
CA PRO A 145 -28.30 -19.01 20.51
C PRO A 145 -27.84 -19.39 21.93
N ASP A 146 -28.76 -19.38 22.90
CA ASP A 146 -28.46 -19.85 24.25
C ASP A 146 -27.99 -21.30 24.27
N ALA A 147 -27.01 -21.58 25.14
CA ALA A 147 -26.35 -22.88 25.25
C ALA A 147 -25.74 -23.40 23.94
N SER A 148 -25.55 -22.57 22.90
CA SER A 148 -24.88 -23.01 21.66
C SER A 148 -23.39 -23.27 21.88
N LEU A 149 -22.84 -24.20 21.11
CA LEU A 149 -21.41 -24.50 21.07
C LEU A 149 -20.72 -23.53 20.11
N LEU A 150 -19.54 -23.04 20.48
CA LEU A 150 -18.63 -22.23 19.65
C LEU A 150 -17.35 -23.03 19.41
N VAL A 151 -17.00 -23.23 18.14
CA VAL A 151 -15.69 -23.72 17.73
C VAL A 151 -15.03 -22.64 16.89
N ALA A 152 -13.85 -22.16 17.28
CA ALA A 152 -13.15 -21.10 16.54
C ALA A 152 -11.64 -21.30 16.53
N ALA A 153 -10.99 -20.83 15.46
CA ALA A 153 -9.54 -20.79 15.31
C ALA A 153 -9.08 -19.54 14.54
N SER A 154 -7.99 -18.93 14.99
CA SER A 154 -7.38 -17.77 14.31
C SER A 154 -6.52 -18.20 13.12
N PHE A 155 -6.51 -17.38 12.07
CA PHE A 155 -5.64 -17.49 10.91
C PHE A 155 -4.85 -16.18 10.73
N GLY A 156 -3.53 -16.25 10.83
CA GLY A 156 -2.62 -15.10 10.87
C GLY A 156 -2.45 -14.52 12.27
N ASP A 157 -1.48 -13.61 12.39
CA ASP A 157 -1.25 -12.83 13.61
C ASP A 157 -2.29 -11.72 13.74
N VAL A 158 -3.40 -12.04 14.39
CA VAL A 158 -4.58 -11.15 14.47
C VAL A 158 -5.02 -10.86 15.90
N ALA A 159 -4.21 -11.27 16.89
CA ALA A 159 -4.56 -11.18 18.30
C ALA A 159 -4.93 -9.74 18.72
N GLU A 160 -4.19 -8.74 18.26
CA GLU A 160 -4.42 -7.34 18.63
C GLU A 160 -5.57 -6.67 17.89
N HIS A 161 -6.01 -7.28 16.80
CA HIS A 161 -7.13 -6.81 16.02
C HIS A 161 -8.47 -7.30 16.59
N VAL A 162 -8.47 -8.20 17.59
CA VAL A 162 -9.67 -8.61 18.32
C VAL A 162 -9.86 -7.74 19.56
N SER A 163 -10.94 -6.95 19.57
CA SER A 163 -11.29 -5.99 20.62
C SER A 163 -11.56 -6.67 21.96
N ARG A 164 -11.53 -5.86 23.02
CA ARG A 164 -11.91 -6.31 24.37
C ARG A 164 -13.34 -6.83 24.41
N GLN A 165 -14.26 -6.20 23.67
CA GLN A 165 -15.66 -6.60 23.60
C GLN A 165 -15.79 -7.99 22.97
N SER A 166 -15.12 -8.25 21.85
CA SER A 166 -15.10 -9.59 21.26
C SER A 166 -14.48 -10.62 22.21
N ARG A 167 -13.39 -10.28 22.90
CA ARG A 167 -12.78 -11.15 23.92
C ARG A 167 -13.73 -11.47 25.07
N GLN A 168 -14.48 -10.48 25.57
CA GLN A 168 -15.53 -10.69 26.58
C GLN A 168 -16.65 -11.61 26.07
N LEU A 169 -17.00 -11.51 24.79
CA LEU A 169 -17.95 -12.45 24.19
C LEU A 169 -17.39 -13.88 24.16
N PHE A 170 -16.11 -14.08 23.88
CA PHE A 170 -15.47 -15.41 24.02
C PHE A 170 -15.50 -15.92 25.48
N GLU A 171 -15.30 -15.07 26.48
CA GLU A 171 -15.41 -15.46 27.91
C GLU A 171 -16.79 -16.02 28.26
N ALA A 172 -17.85 -15.52 27.62
CA ALA A 172 -19.20 -16.04 27.82
C ALA A 172 -19.42 -17.46 27.26
N PHE A 173 -18.49 -17.96 26.44
CA PHE A 173 -18.41 -19.36 26.02
C PHE A 173 -17.45 -20.19 26.90
N GLY A 174 -16.97 -19.62 28.02
CA GLY A 174 -16.09 -20.28 28.98
C GLY A 174 -14.59 -20.02 28.75
N ALA A 175 -14.22 -19.10 27.85
CA ALA A 175 -12.83 -18.81 27.54
C ALA A 175 -12.08 -18.18 28.72
N GLU A 176 -10.95 -18.76 29.13
CA GLU A 176 -10.01 -18.23 30.11
C GLU A 176 -8.67 -17.86 29.47
N LYS A 177 -8.18 -18.70 28.55
CA LYS A 177 -6.90 -18.48 27.86
C LYS A 177 -6.98 -17.43 26.76
N ILE A 178 -8.17 -16.93 26.40
CA ILE A 178 -8.34 -15.77 25.52
C ILE A 178 -7.52 -14.57 26.01
N ASP A 179 -7.36 -14.42 27.33
CA ASP A 179 -6.53 -13.39 27.95
C ASP A 179 -5.04 -13.57 27.70
N LYS A 180 -4.59 -14.73 27.23
CA LYS A 180 -3.20 -15.03 26.87
C LYS A 180 -2.94 -14.97 25.36
N TRP A 181 -3.99 -14.79 24.54
CA TRP A 181 -3.85 -14.60 23.10
C TRP A 181 -3.28 -13.21 22.80
N ARG A 182 -2.04 -13.17 22.30
CA ARG A 182 -1.22 -11.97 22.04
C ARG A 182 -0.51 -12.07 20.68
N VAL A 183 0.12 -10.99 20.24
CA VAL A 183 0.92 -10.96 19.00
C VAL A 183 1.91 -12.12 18.98
N GLY A 184 2.08 -12.73 17.81
CA GLY A 184 2.94 -13.89 17.59
C GLY A 184 2.34 -15.21 18.06
N SER A 185 1.06 -15.22 18.45
CA SER A 185 0.35 -16.45 18.85
C SER A 185 -1.00 -16.62 18.15
N ALA A 186 -1.30 -17.86 17.79
CA ALA A 186 -2.61 -18.28 17.34
C ALA A 186 -3.47 -18.73 18.53
N TYR A 187 -4.78 -18.59 18.39
CA TYR A 187 -5.76 -19.00 19.37
C TYR A 187 -6.82 -19.88 18.76
N ALA A 188 -7.30 -20.84 19.55
CA ALA A 188 -8.45 -21.63 19.19
C ALA A 188 -9.21 -22.11 20.43
N ILE A 189 -10.51 -22.33 20.26
CA ILE A 189 -11.45 -22.64 21.33
C ILE A 189 -12.52 -23.62 20.86
N ILE A 190 -12.92 -24.50 21.78
CA ILE A 190 -14.24 -25.13 21.81
C ILE A 190 -14.88 -24.81 23.17
N GLY A 191 -15.98 -24.07 23.12
CA GLY A 191 -16.68 -23.55 24.30
C GLY A 191 -18.19 -23.57 24.10
N GLN A 192 -18.96 -23.34 25.16
CA GLN A 192 -20.42 -23.36 25.10
C GLN A 192 -20.99 -22.17 25.84
N ARG A 193 -21.96 -21.47 25.23
CA ARG A 193 -22.52 -20.25 25.80
C ARG A 193 -23.14 -20.54 27.16
N GLY A 194 -22.68 -19.81 28.19
CA GLY A 194 -23.19 -19.89 29.55
C GLY A 194 -22.51 -20.91 30.47
N ILE A 195 -21.41 -21.52 30.04
CA ILE A 195 -20.52 -22.28 30.94
C ILE A 195 -19.59 -21.33 31.73
N GLN A 196 -18.95 -21.81 32.79
CA GLN A 196 -18.04 -20.99 33.60
C GLN A 196 -16.71 -20.75 32.88
N LYS A 197 -16.07 -19.60 33.18
CA LYS A 197 -14.71 -19.28 32.72
C LYS A 197 -13.75 -20.41 33.13
N GLY A 198 -13.00 -20.95 32.17
CA GLY A 198 -12.08 -22.07 32.34
C GLY A 198 -12.66 -23.45 32.03
N GLU A 199 -13.98 -23.56 31.78
CA GLU A 199 -14.60 -24.82 31.36
C GLU A 199 -14.50 -25.08 29.84
N ALA A 200 -14.16 -24.06 29.05
CA ALA A 200 -13.87 -24.22 27.62
C ALA A 200 -12.53 -24.94 27.41
N LYS A 201 -12.39 -25.67 26.30
CA LYS A 201 -11.07 -26.19 25.87
C LYS A 201 -10.45 -25.17 24.92
N GLU A 202 -9.27 -24.69 25.29
CA GLU A 202 -8.57 -23.62 24.58
C GLU A 202 -7.10 -23.94 24.34
N MET A 203 -6.61 -23.46 23.20
CA MET A 203 -5.22 -23.50 22.79
C MET A 203 -4.73 -22.09 22.47
N VAL A 204 -3.54 -21.76 22.97
CA VAL A 204 -2.74 -20.63 22.50
C VAL A 204 -1.40 -21.24 22.07
N ALA A 205 -1.04 -21.08 20.79
CA ALA A 205 0.17 -21.65 20.22
C ALA A 205 1.00 -20.56 19.55
N LYS A 206 2.32 -20.61 19.64
CA LYS A 206 3.18 -19.64 18.94
C LYS A 206 3.10 -19.85 17.43
N LEU A 207 3.08 -18.75 16.67
CA LEU A 207 3.07 -18.80 15.21
C LEU A 207 4.43 -19.27 14.68
N VAL A 208 5.54 -18.84 15.29
CA VAL A 208 6.93 -19.15 14.87
C VAL A 208 7.72 -19.83 16.00
N GLY A 209 8.30 -21.00 15.74
CA GLY A 209 9.17 -21.73 16.68
C GLY A 209 9.57 -23.14 16.22
N ASP A 210 10.80 -23.56 16.55
CA ASP A 210 11.36 -24.89 16.29
C ASP A 210 10.53 -26.01 16.96
N GLY A 211 10.33 -27.10 16.22
CA GLY A 211 9.34 -28.16 16.49
C GLY A 211 9.19 -28.59 17.96
N GLY A 212 7.96 -28.46 18.48
CA GLY A 212 7.57 -29.01 19.78
C GLY A 212 6.18 -28.59 20.28
N ASP A 213 5.69 -27.39 19.94
CA ASP A 213 4.34 -26.97 20.35
C ASP A 213 3.28 -27.65 19.49
N LEU A 214 2.42 -28.46 20.11
CA LEU A 214 1.26 -29.07 19.47
C LEU A 214 0.35 -27.96 18.94
N LYS A 215 0.41 -27.66 17.64
CA LYS A 215 -0.51 -26.72 16.95
C LYS A 215 -1.92 -27.32 16.73
N LEU A 216 -2.12 -28.57 17.18
CA LEU A 216 -3.38 -29.34 17.16
C LEU A 216 -3.82 -29.61 18.61
N PHE A 217 -5.04 -29.23 18.98
CA PHE A 217 -5.68 -29.71 20.20
C PHE A 217 -6.86 -30.61 19.85
N GLU A 218 -6.85 -31.80 20.46
CA GLU A 218 -7.88 -32.81 20.29
C GLU A 218 -8.29 -33.42 21.62
N GLY A 219 -9.48 -33.98 21.67
CA GLY A 219 -9.99 -34.66 22.86
C GLY A 219 -11.47 -35.03 22.75
N CYS A 220 -11.97 -35.67 23.80
CA CYS A 220 -13.36 -36.11 23.90
C CYS A 220 -14.14 -35.18 24.85
N PHE A 221 -15.41 -34.91 24.52
CA PHE A 221 -16.35 -34.17 25.37
C PHE A 221 -17.77 -34.69 25.19
N GLU A 222 -18.63 -34.45 26.18
CA GLU A 222 -20.08 -34.72 26.09
C GLU A 222 -20.84 -33.41 25.87
N LEU A 223 -22.03 -33.50 25.27
CA LEU A 223 -22.94 -32.37 25.18
C LEU A 223 -23.98 -32.43 26.30
N PRO A 224 -24.20 -31.34 27.06
CA PRO A 224 -23.44 -30.07 27.04
C PRO A 224 -22.04 -30.22 27.69
N ILE A 225 -21.08 -29.38 27.31
CA ILE A 225 -19.68 -29.36 27.83
C ILE A 225 -19.65 -29.27 29.35
N SER A 226 -20.49 -28.41 29.93
CA SER A 226 -20.71 -28.29 31.37
C SER A 226 -22.12 -27.74 31.63
N LYS A 227 -22.48 -27.53 32.90
CA LYS A 227 -23.76 -26.95 33.30
C LYS A 227 -23.87 -25.51 32.80
N THR A 228 -24.69 -25.30 31.77
CA THR A 228 -24.97 -23.98 31.23
C THR A 228 -25.95 -23.20 32.12
N LYS A 229 -25.71 -21.91 32.26
CA LYS A 229 -26.68 -20.94 32.80
C LYS A 229 -27.13 -20.02 31.69
N HIS A 230 -28.34 -19.51 31.78
CA HIS A 230 -28.78 -18.44 30.88
C HIS A 230 -27.92 -17.20 31.13
N VAL A 231 -27.16 -16.78 30.12
CA VAL A 231 -26.33 -15.59 30.14
C VAL A 231 -26.82 -14.67 29.03
N GLU A 232 -27.39 -13.53 29.43
CA GLU A 232 -27.75 -12.47 28.50
C GLU A 232 -26.46 -11.74 28.11
N LEU A 233 -26.03 -11.90 26.85
CA LEU A 233 -24.86 -11.18 26.35
C LEU A 233 -25.23 -9.71 26.17
N LYS A 234 -24.75 -8.86 27.08
CA LYS A 234 -24.83 -7.40 26.96
C LYS A 234 -23.42 -6.85 26.75
N ILE A 235 -23.28 -6.01 25.74
CA ILE A 235 -22.12 -5.14 25.61
C ILE A 235 -22.49 -3.86 26.34
N ASP A 236 -21.84 -3.58 27.46
CA ASP A 236 -22.03 -2.30 28.15
C ASP A 236 -21.37 -1.18 27.34
N GLY A 237 -22.20 -0.29 26.78
CA GLY A 237 -21.79 0.94 26.07
C GLY A 237 -22.27 1.03 24.61
N PRO A 238 -22.43 2.24 24.05
CA PRO A 238 -22.77 2.41 22.64
C PRO A 238 -21.65 1.88 21.72
N PRO A 239 -21.96 1.54 20.45
CA PRO A 239 -20.96 1.14 19.47
C PRO A 239 -19.89 2.23 19.37
N VAL A 240 -18.62 1.84 19.45
CA VAL A 240 -17.50 2.78 19.50
C VAL A 240 -17.35 3.51 18.16
N HIS A 241 -18.11 4.59 17.98
CA HIS A 241 -17.55 5.83 17.50
C HIS A 241 -16.84 6.50 18.68
N ARG A 242 -15.72 7.15 18.37
CA ARG A 242 -14.82 7.83 19.31
C ARG A 242 -15.53 8.60 20.43
N ALA A 243 -14.89 8.51 21.60
CA ALA A 243 -15.01 9.32 22.82
C ALA A 243 -16.21 9.03 23.74
N ASP A 244 -15.90 8.32 24.82
CA ASP A 244 -16.71 8.14 26.02
C ASP A 244 -16.68 9.46 26.84
N GLU A 245 -17.84 10.08 27.09
CA GLU A 245 -17.97 11.34 27.84
C GLU A 245 -17.48 11.24 29.30
N SER A 246 -17.51 10.04 29.89
CA SER A 246 -16.96 9.82 31.24
C SER A 246 -15.43 9.76 31.21
N LYS A 247 -14.85 9.16 30.16
CA LYS A 247 -13.41 9.26 29.88
C LYS A 247 -12.98 10.63 29.41
N LEU A 248 -13.81 11.43 28.74
CA LEU A 248 -13.49 12.83 28.43
C LEU A 248 -13.41 13.69 29.70
N ALA A 249 -14.20 13.38 30.72
CA ALA A 249 -14.10 14.01 32.02
C ALA A 249 -12.85 13.54 32.82
N GLU A 250 -12.50 12.25 32.76
CA GLU A 250 -11.28 11.70 33.35
C GLU A 250 -10.01 12.15 32.61
N LEU A 251 -10.02 12.19 31.27
CA LEU A 251 -8.96 12.71 30.41
C LEU A 251 -8.84 14.22 30.57
N GLY A 252 -9.94 14.96 30.70
CA GLY A 252 -9.89 16.39 31.02
C GLY A 252 -9.33 16.66 32.42
N ALA A 253 -9.59 15.77 33.38
CA ALA A 253 -9.01 15.84 34.73
C ALA A 253 -7.52 15.43 34.72
N PHE A 254 -7.12 14.44 33.92
CA PHE A 254 -5.74 13.99 33.79
C PHE A 254 -4.90 14.91 32.89
N GLU A 255 -5.47 15.56 31.88
CA GLU A 255 -4.88 16.65 31.09
C GLU A 255 -4.69 17.89 31.98
N ALA A 256 -5.71 18.24 32.79
CA ALA A 256 -5.57 19.27 33.81
C ALA A 256 -4.51 18.90 34.85
N ASP A 257 -4.42 17.63 35.26
CA ASP A 257 -3.36 17.15 36.15
C ASP A 257 -2.00 17.21 35.45
N LEU A 258 -1.79 16.72 34.23
CA LEU A 258 -0.52 16.86 33.49
C LEU A 258 -0.06 18.32 33.29
N LEU A 259 -1.01 19.26 33.19
CA LEU A 259 -0.75 20.68 33.08
C LEU A 259 -0.60 21.40 34.44
N GLN A 260 -1.17 20.87 35.52
CA GLN A 260 -1.15 21.44 36.89
C GLN A 260 -0.20 20.72 37.86
N ASN A 261 0.17 19.46 37.59
CA ASN A 261 1.02 18.65 38.44
C ASN A 261 2.41 19.25 38.40
N LYS A 262 2.77 19.86 39.52
CA LYS A 262 4.14 20.17 39.90
C LYS A 262 4.89 18.88 40.27
N ASN A 263 4.91 17.87 39.40
CA ASN A 263 6.10 17.03 39.36
C ASN A 263 7.19 17.96 38.86
N THR A 264 7.94 18.54 39.81
CA THR A 264 8.95 19.54 39.53
C THR A 264 9.96 18.92 38.59
N VAL A 265 9.89 19.28 37.30
CA VAL A 265 10.93 18.94 36.31
C VAL A 265 12.26 19.36 36.92
N GLU A 266 13.06 18.37 37.30
CA GLU A 266 14.35 18.66 37.93
C GLU A 266 15.32 19.02 36.81
N TYR A 267 15.79 20.26 36.83
CA TYR A 267 16.79 20.70 35.88
C TYR A 267 18.17 20.40 36.43
N GLY A 268 18.91 19.54 35.74
CA GLY A 268 20.29 19.23 36.05
C GLY A 268 21.25 20.36 35.70
N THR A 269 22.51 19.98 35.46
CA THR A 269 23.58 20.92 35.15
C THR A 269 23.26 21.76 33.91
N LYS A 270 23.70 23.03 33.93
CA LYS A 270 23.65 23.88 32.74
C LYS A 270 24.69 23.37 31.76
N TRP A 271 24.24 22.99 30.58
CA TRP A 271 25.10 22.58 29.48
C TRP A 271 24.84 23.49 28.29
N LYS A 272 25.70 24.48 28.11
CA LYS A 272 25.52 25.54 27.13
C LYS A 272 25.25 24.94 25.74
N ASN A 273 24.16 25.38 25.11
CA ASN A 273 23.69 24.91 23.80
C ASN A 273 23.55 23.38 23.68
N CYS A 274 23.37 22.66 24.79
CA CYS A 274 23.36 21.20 24.82
C CYS A 274 24.56 20.57 24.09
N GLY A 275 25.75 21.14 24.34
CA GLY A 275 27.02 20.66 23.79
C GLY A 275 27.37 21.15 22.39
N MET A 276 26.48 21.89 21.74
CA MET A 276 26.75 22.43 20.40
C MET A 276 27.71 23.63 20.47
N GLN A 277 28.67 23.65 19.53
CA GLN A 277 29.62 24.77 19.41
C GLN A 277 28.93 26.08 19.04
N ARG A 278 27.87 26.02 18.23
CA ARG A 278 27.06 27.17 17.80
C ARG A 278 25.72 27.19 18.53
N PRO A 279 25.25 28.36 19.02
CA PRO A 279 23.93 28.49 19.62
C PRO A 279 22.82 28.38 18.57
N CYS A 280 21.63 27.94 19.00
CA CYS A 280 20.42 28.01 18.19
C CYS A 280 19.87 29.43 18.14
N ASN A 281 19.05 29.71 17.13
CA ASN A 281 18.25 30.93 17.13
C ASN A 281 17.13 30.79 18.16
N GLU A 282 17.26 31.48 19.29
CA GLU A 282 16.35 31.35 20.43
C GLU A 282 14.92 31.82 20.11
N ASP A 283 14.70 32.57 19.03
CA ASP A 283 13.37 33.02 18.62
C ASP A 283 12.52 31.86 18.07
N ASP A 284 13.10 30.99 17.23
CA ASP A 284 12.37 29.96 16.48
C ASP A 284 12.82 28.51 16.74
N SER A 285 13.90 28.30 17.48
CA SER A 285 14.46 26.98 17.74
C SER A 285 15.02 26.80 19.15
N ILE A 286 15.21 25.55 19.55
CA ILE A 286 15.62 25.11 20.89
C ILE A 286 16.80 24.16 20.73
N ALA A 287 17.89 24.40 21.46
CA ALA A 287 19.01 23.47 21.48
C ALA A 287 18.60 22.16 22.17
N VAL A 288 18.79 21.03 21.50
CA VAL A 288 18.53 19.69 22.07
C VAL A 288 19.74 18.78 21.93
N HIS A 289 19.86 17.80 22.82
CA HIS A 289 20.80 16.69 22.73
C HIS A 289 20.14 15.41 23.21
N PHE A 290 20.39 14.31 22.49
CA PHE A 290 19.97 12.96 22.85
C PHE A 290 21.18 12.03 22.90
N PHE A 291 21.24 11.23 23.95
CA PHE A 291 22.17 10.12 24.12
C PHE A 291 21.41 8.90 24.63
N SER A 292 21.43 7.80 23.87
CA SER A 292 20.67 6.58 24.22
C SER A 292 21.42 5.60 25.12
N GLY A 293 22.69 5.88 25.46
CA GLY A 293 23.55 4.95 26.20
C GLY A 293 24.17 3.83 25.34
N GLU A 294 25.40 3.44 25.65
CA GLU A 294 26.10 2.34 24.97
C GLU A 294 25.65 0.95 25.44
N HIS A 295 25.30 0.84 26.72
CA HIS A 295 24.91 -0.39 27.40
C HIS A 295 24.17 -0.04 28.71
N LYS A 296 23.63 -1.04 29.40
CA LYS A 296 22.84 -0.89 30.64
C LYS A 296 23.45 -0.03 31.77
N ASP A 297 24.78 0.14 31.81
CA ASP A 297 25.47 0.92 32.84
C ASP A 297 25.78 2.38 32.43
N ASP A 298 25.40 2.77 31.20
CA ASP A 298 25.68 4.08 30.60
C ASP A 298 24.38 4.85 30.32
N HIS A 299 23.85 5.48 31.37
CA HIS A 299 22.52 6.09 31.40
C HIS A 299 22.24 7.07 30.24
N PRO A 300 20.96 7.19 29.82
CA PRO A 300 20.59 8.06 28.73
C PRO A 300 20.72 9.52 29.14
N LYS A 301 21.04 10.39 28.19
CA LYS A 301 21.09 11.83 28.42
C LYS A 301 20.16 12.55 27.48
N MET A 302 19.44 13.52 28.03
CA MET A 302 18.62 14.43 27.25
C MET A 302 18.84 15.84 27.76
N CYS A 303 19.32 16.73 26.90
CA CYS A 303 19.41 18.16 27.22
C CYS A 303 18.46 18.92 26.31
N ILE A 304 17.72 19.88 26.87
CA ILE A 304 16.81 20.75 26.14
C ILE A 304 16.98 22.18 26.67
N GLY A 305 17.12 23.15 25.76
CA GLY A 305 17.24 24.57 26.12
C GLY A 305 18.49 24.89 26.97
N GLY A 306 19.55 24.10 26.81
CA GLY A 306 20.80 24.26 27.55
C GLY A 306 20.77 23.75 28.99
N ARG A 307 19.77 22.95 29.36
CA ARG A 307 19.69 22.26 30.66
C ARG A 307 19.51 20.77 30.48
N MET A 308 20.22 20.01 31.30
CA MET A 308 20.06 18.55 31.35
C MET A 308 18.70 18.21 31.99
N LEU A 309 17.95 17.32 31.34
CA LEU A 309 16.67 16.80 31.79
C LEU A 309 16.76 15.33 32.20
N PHE A 310 17.49 14.51 31.45
CA PHE A 310 17.78 13.14 31.83
C PHE A 310 19.30 12.95 31.89
N ASP A 311 19.77 12.34 32.96
CA ASP A 311 21.13 11.89 33.22
C ASP A 311 21.06 10.90 34.38
N LYS A 312 22.20 10.30 34.76
CA LYS A 312 22.27 9.46 35.95
C LYS A 312 21.73 10.21 37.18
N ASP A 313 20.77 9.57 37.86
CA ASP A 313 20.10 10.09 39.07
C ASP A 313 19.28 11.39 38.84
N LEU A 314 18.86 11.68 37.61
CA LEU A 314 18.04 12.86 37.25
C LEU A 314 16.72 12.45 36.58
N ASN A 315 15.59 12.92 37.10
CA ASN A 315 14.22 12.64 36.62
C ASN A 315 13.94 11.15 36.34
N ASN A 316 14.50 10.25 37.16
CA ASN A 316 14.36 8.80 37.02
C ASN A 316 14.81 8.24 35.66
N ALA A 317 15.85 8.82 35.04
CA ALA A 317 16.41 8.32 33.79
C ALA A 317 16.75 6.82 33.88
N GLY A 318 16.05 5.99 33.12
CA GLY A 318 16.06 4.53 33.29
C GLY A 318 15.75 3.75 32.02
N ARG A 319 15.83 2.41 32.12
CA ARG A 319 15.59 1.47 31.00
C ARG A 319 14.20 1.69 30.41
N GLY A 320 14.04 1.57 29.10
CA GLY A 320 12.77 1.84 28.43
C GLY A 320 12.77 3.18 27.71
N LEU A 321 11.66 3.91 27.78
CA LEU A 321 11.48 5.21 27.13
C LEU A 321 11.52 6.35 28.15
N ASN A 322 12.36 7.35 27.87
CA ASN A 322 12.49 8.57 28.66
C ASN A 322 11.93 9.73 27.81
N LEU A 323 10.91 10.42 28.30
CA LEU A 323 10.11 11.39 27.55
C LEU A 323 10.13 12.78 28.18
N ALA A 324 10.15 13.81 27.35
CA ALA A 324 9.94 15.19 27.74
C ALA A 324 8.84 15.81 26.87
N MET A 325 7.90 16.52 27.51
CA MET A 325 6.86 17.30 26.85
C MET A 325 7.26 18.78 26.86
N LEU A 326 7.14 19.45 25.70
CA LEU A 326 7.49 20.85 25.53
C LEU A 326 6.29 21.64 25.01
N GLU A 327 6.14 22.84 25.56
CA GLU A 327 5.21 23.84 25.04
C GLU A 327 5.81 24.50 23.78
N PRO A 328 5.12 24.46 22.63
CA PRO A 328 5.70 24.86 21.35
C PRO A 328 6.04 26.37 21.29
N LYS A 329 5.24 27.23 21.91
CA LYS A 329 5.44 28.69 21.84
C LYS A 329 6.70 29.16 22.57
N THR A 330 6.95 28.60 23.75
CA THR A 330 8.05 29.03 24.62
C THR A 330 9.27 28.12 24.50
N GLY A 331 9.09 26.89 24.03
CA GLY A 331 10.09 25.84 24.09
C GLY A 331 10.36 25.34 25.50
N ARG A 332 9.49 25.69 26.45
CA ARG A 332 9.63 25.29 27.86
C ARG A 332 9.19 23.85 28.03
N VAL A 333 9.99 23.08 28.75
CA VAL A 333 9.65 21.73 29.18
C VAL A 333 8.54 21.83 30.24
N THR A 334 7.41 21.17 29.98
CA THR A 334 6.21 21.21 30.83
C THR A 334 6.06 19.95 31.66
N ALA A 335 6.53 18.80 31.17
CA ALA A 335 6.54 17.54 31.91
C ALA A 335 7.69 16.65 31.44
N VAL A 336 8.10 15.72 32.31
CA VAL A 336 9.01 14.61 31.98
C VAL A 336 8.41 13.31 32.51
N ALA A 337 8.69 12.21 31.85
CA ALA A 337 8.25 10.88 32.26
C ALA A 337 9.28 9.82 31.85
N HIS A 338 9.33 8.74 32.61
CA HIS A 338 10.11 7.55 32.29
C HIS A 338 9.17 6.35 32.41
N PHE A 339 9.23 5.45 31.44
CA PHE A 339 8.47 4.20 31.44
C PHE A 339 9.39 3.04 31.05
N ASP A 340 9.48 2.05 31.93
CA ASP A 340 10.17 0.79 31.67
C ASP A 340 9.32 -0.10 30.76
N THR A 341 9.35 0.21 29.47
CA THR A 341 8.67 -0.57 28.42
C THR A 341 9.33 -1.92 28.15
N TYR A 342 10.31 -2.33 28.94
CA TYR A 342 10.77 -3.71 29.01
C TYR A 342 9.98 -4.55 30.04
N GLU A 343 9.51 -3.94 31.14
CA GLU A 343 8.85 -4.58 32.30
C GLU A 343 7.40 -4.09 32.54
N ASP A 344 6.62 -4.02 31.46
CA ASP A 344 5.15 -3.82 31.46
C ASP A 344 4.63 -2.45 31.97
N GLU A 345 5.35 -1.37 31.68
CA GLU A 345 4.86 0.01 31.93
C GLU A 345 4.20 0.66 30.71
N SER A 346 3.93 -0.09 29.63
CA SER A 346 3.41 0.49 28.39
C SER A 346 1.99 1.05 28.51
N ARG A 347 1.17 0.58 29.47
CA ARG A 347 -0.14 1.19 29.75
C ARG A 347 -0.01 2.63 30.25
N GLY A 348 0.92 2.88 31.18
CA GLY A 348 1.17 4.22 31.70
C GLY A 348 1.71 5.16 30.62
N LEU A 349 2.55 4.62 29.72
CA LEU A 349 3.01 5.35 28.53
C LEU A 349 1.86 5.78 27.61
N VAL A 350 0.92 4.87 27.31
CA VAL A 350 -0.26 5.18 26.48
C VAL A 350 -1.09 6.28 27.13
N GLU A 351 -1.40 6.15 28.42
CA GLU A 351 -2.16 7.15 29.17
C GLU A 351 -1.47 8.53 29.12
N TRP A 352 -0.15 8.57 29.30
CA TRP A 352 0.65 9.79 29.22
C TRP A 352 0.63 10.42 27.83
N LEU A 353 0.85 9.63 26.78
CA LEU A 353 0.85 10.11 25.38
C LEU A 353 -0.55 10.56 24.93
N ASP A 354 -1.60 9.89 25.39
CA ASP A 354 -2.98 10.26 25.09
C ASP A 354 -3.37 11.60 25.72
N ALA A 355 -2.79 11.92 26.86
CA ALA A 355 -3.03 13.16 27.59
C ALA A 355 -2.14 14.33 27.15
N VAL A 356 -1.19 14.09 26.24
CA VAL A 356 -0.41 15.17 25.60
C VAL A 356 -1.38 16.09 24.84
N PRO A 357 -1.44 17.40 25.17
CA PRO A 357 -2.33 18.31 24.46
C PRO A 357 -1.93 18.46 23.00
N ALA A 358 -2.92 18.65 22.12
CA ALA A 358 -2.66 18.90 20.70
C ALA A 358 -1.74 20.13 20.53
N GLY A 359 -0.72 20.01 19.67
CA GLY A 359 0.27 21.08 19.48
C GLY A 359 1.54 20.93 20.31
N TYR A 360 1.54 20.14 21.38
CA TYR A 360 2.72 19.95 22.23
C TYR A 360 3.74 19.00 21.60
N ILE A 361 5.01 19.32 21.77
CA ILE A 361 6.12 18.54 21.25
C ILE A 361 6.49 17.48 22.29
N VAL A 362 6.70 16.24 21.85
CA VAL A 362 7.19 15.14 22.68
C VAL A 362 8.55 14.70 22.16
N ALA A 363 9.56 14.77 23.02
CA ALA A 363 10.91 14.30 22.78
C ALA A 363 11.14 13.01 23.58
N VAL A 364 11.71 12.00 22.93
CA VAL A 364 11.89 10.65 23.49
C VAL A 364 13.31 10.17 23.23
N VAL A 365 13.90 9.48 24.20
CA VAL A 365 15.12 8.69 24.02
C VAL A 365 14.96 7.32 24.68
N SER A 366 15.32 6.26 23.95
CA SER A 366 15.35 4.90 24.50
C SER A 366 16.64 4.65 25.28
N PHE A 367 16.58 3.71 26.22
CA PHE A 367 17.76 3.24 26.96
C PHE A 367 17.67 1.76 27.29
N ASP A 368 18.81 1.07 27.18
CA ASP A 368 19.01 -0.37 27.44
C ASP A 368 18.10 -1.29 26.59
N GLU A 369 16.80 -1.31 26.87
CA GLU A 369 15.79 -2.06 26.14
C GLU A 369 14.45 -1.33 26.28
N ALA A 370 13.75 -1.07 25.17
CA ALA A 370 12.50 -0.32 25.18
C ALA A 370 11.37 -0.97 24.36
N SER A 371 11.57 -2.16 23.80
CA SER A 371 10.67 -2.79 22.84
C SER A 371 9.91 -4.00 23.38
N ASN A 372 10.41 -4.67 24.42
CA ASN A 372 9.95 -6.00 24.84
C ASN A 372 8.47 -6.02 25.27
N MET A 373 8.03 -5.01 26.01
CA MET A 373 6.64 -4.83 26.44
C MET A 373 6.03 -3.54 25.89
N LEU A 374 6.62 -2.93 24.85
CA LEU A 374 6.05 -1.75 24.20
C LEU A 374 4.80 -2.15 23.42
N SER A 375 3.64 -1.70 23.90
CA SER A 375 2.35 -2.00 23.30
C SER A 375 2.17 -1.35 21.93
N GLU A 376 1.38 -2.01 21.11
CA GLU A 376 1.05 -1.55 19.75
C GLU A 376 0.15 -0.30 19.76
N MET A 377 -0.59 -0.06 20.85
CA MET A 377 -1.24 1.23 21.08
C MET A 377 -0.22 2.36 21.25
N ALA A 378 0.84 2.15 22.04
CA ALA A 378 1.91 3.15 22.16
C ALA A 378 2.63 3.37 20.81
N ARG A 379 2.88 2.28 20.06
CA ARG A 379 3.47 2.36 18.70
C ARG A 379 2.59 3.18 17.76
N ARG A 380 1.28 2.92 17.76
CA ARG A 380 0.29 3.68 16.99
C ARG A 380 0.25 5.15 17.40
N ILE A 381 0.28 5.48 18.69
CA ILE A 381 0.28 6.89 19.11
C ILE A 381 1.55 7.58 18.63
N PHE A 382 2.73 6.95 18.73
CA PHE A 382 3.95 7.50 18.16
C PHE A 382 3.88 7.66 16.64
N TYR A 383 3.28 6.70 15.93
CA TYR A 383 3.01 6.80 14.51
C TYR A 383 2.13 8.01 14.17
N GLU A 384 1.02 8.20 14.91
CA GLU A 384 0.13 9.37 14.79
C GLU A 384 0.80 10.69 15.22
N MET A 385 1.86 10.62 16.02
CA MET A 385 2.71 11.75 16.39
C MET A 385 3.85 12.01 15.39
N GLY A 386 3.91 11.25 14.30
CA GLY A 386 4.84 11.42 13.19
C GLY A 386 6.04 10.47 13.18
N SER A 387 6.04 9.38 13.95
CA SER A 387 7.09 8.37 13.88
C SER A 387 6.93 7.50 12.63
N SER A 388 8.01 7.36 11.88
CA SER A 388 8.13 6.46 10.72
C SER A 388 8.85 5.16 11.06
N MET A 389 9.53 5.10 12.22
CA MET A 389 10.42 4.00 12.57
C MET A 389 9.96 3.20 13.80
N ILE A 390 8.92 3.64 14.52
CA ILE A 390 8.49 3.02 15.77
C ILE A 390 8.20 1.52 15.62
N ASP A 391 7.56 1.08 14.54
CA ASP A 391 7.26 -0.34 14.29
C ASP A 391 8.52 -1.20 14.06
N ARG A 392 9.67 -0.56 13.84
CA ARG A 392 10.98 -1.22 13.70
C ARG A 392 11.76 -1.26 15.01
N LEU A 393 11.29 -0.63 16.09
CA LEU A 393 11.94 -0.66 17.40
C LEU A 393 11.91 -2.09 17.96
N LYS A 394 13.09 -2.70 18.09
CA LYS A 394 13.32 -4.10 18.49
C LYS A 394 14.26 -4.20 19.69
N PHE A 395 14.43 -5.42 20.20
CA PHE A 395 15.18 -5.70 21.42
C PHE A 395 16.56 -5.02 21.40
N ARG A 396 16.83 -4.15 22.39
CA ARG A 396 18.08 -3.38 22.55
C ARG A 396 18.42 -2.41 21.41
N ALA A 397 17.41 -1.95 20.67
CA ALA A 397 17.58 -0.86 19.72
C ALA A 397 17.74 0.51 20.41
N SER A 398 18.60 1.33 19.84
CA SER A 398 18.77 2.73 20.24
C SER A 398 17.86 3.58 19.38
N TRP A 399 17.02 4.41 19.99
CA TRP A 399 16.03 5.23 19.29
C TRP A 399 15.90 6.58 19.98
N TYR A 400 15.80 7.64 19.18
CA TYR A 400 15.25 8.91 19.65
C TYR A 400 14.17 9.37 18.68
N PHE A 401 13.23 10.14 19.21
CA PHE A 401 12.11 10.65 18.44
C PHE A 401 11.65 11.98 18.98
N VAL A 402 11.34 12.92 18.10
CA VAL A 402 10.70 14.19 18.46
C VAL A 402 9.52 14.46 17.54
N GLY A 403 8.31 14.27 18.07
CA GLY A 403 7.05 14.39 17.34
C GLY A 403 6.06 15.34 18.00
N GLN A 404 4.88 15.44 17.40
CA GLN A 404 3.78 16.26 17.91
C GLN A 404 2.45 15.58 17.63
N LYS A 405 1.55 15.55 18.62
CA LYS A 405 0.21 15.00 18.42
C LYS A 405 -0.54 15.79 17.34
N GLY A 406 -1.08 15.07 16.35
CA GLY A 406 -1.83 15.66 15.24
C GLY A 406 -0.96 16.27 14.13
N ILE A 407 0.34 15.96 14.09
CA ILE A 407 1.18 16.28 12.94
C ILE A 407 0.70 15.46 11.72
N GLY A 408 0.37 16.13 10.62
CA GLY A 408 -0.15 15.48 9.41
C GLY A 408 0.92 14.81 8.53
N ALA A 409 2.13 14.60 9.07
CA ALA A 409 3.29 14.07 8.36
C ALA A 409 4.30 13.45 9.35
N TYR A 410 5.19 12.58 8.87
CA TYR A 410 6.29 12.09 9.69
C TYR A 410 7.30 13.20 10.01
N THR A 411 7.90 13.15 11.20
CA THR A 411 8.93 14.10 11.64
C THR A 411 10.32 13.67 11.16
N PRO A 412 11.21 14.60 10.76
CA PRO A 412 12.61 14.30 10.46
C PRO A 412 13.45 14.01 11.71
N PHE A 413 12.91 14.29 12.90
CA PHE A 413 13.65 14.28 14.17
C PHE A 413 13.53 12.89 14.79
N GLU A 414 13.96 11.88 14.05
CA GLU A 414 13.89 10.47 14.43
C GLU A 414 15.09 9.71 13.88
N ASP A 415 15.68 8.83 14.70
CA ASP A 415 16.74 7.91 14.28
C ASP A 415 16.63 6.61 15.09
N LEU A 416 17.02 5.50 14.47
CA LEU A 416 16.92 4.15 15.01
C LEU A 416 18.16 3.34 14.59
N ASN A 417 18.96 2.92 15.56
CA ASN A 417 19.99 1.90 15.36
C ASN A 417 19.47 0.53 15.81
N ILE A 418 19.57 -0.45 14.93
CA ILE A 418 19.21 -1.85 15.20
C ILE A 418 20.47 -2.64 15.61
N PRO A 419 20.40 -3.45 16.67
CA PRO A 419 21.55 -4.23 17.12
C PRO A 419 21.90 -5.38 16.18
N GLN A 420 23.16 -5.83 16.24
CA GLN A 420 23.60 -7.06 15.60
C GLN A 420 23.69 -8.20 16.62
N GLY A 421 22.80 -9.19 16.49
CA GLY A 421 22.71 -10.30 17.43
C GLY A 421 22.16 -9.86 18.79
N ASN A 422 22.76 -10.35 19.87
CA ASN A 422 22.31 -10.06 21.24
C ASN A 422 22.99 -8.84 21.88
N ASN A 423 23.83 -8.11 21.15
CA ASN A 423 24.49 -6.90 21.67
C ASN A 423 23.53 -5.69 21.68
N TRP A 424 23.90 -4.61 22.37
CA TRP A 424 23.20 -3.34 22.24
C TRP A 424 23.48 -2.71 20.86
N ALA A 425 22.53 -1.95 20.35
CA ALA A 425 22.74 -1.16 19.15
C ALA A 425 23.76 -0.06 19.42
N ASN A 426 24.39 0.44 18.35
CA ASN A 426 25.25 1.61 18.49
C ASN A 426 24.46 2.75 19.16
N PRO A 427 25.05 3.44 20.16
CA PRO A 427 24.36 4.54 20.83
C PRO A 427 24.03 5.62 19.81
N ILE A 428 22.86 6.23 19.95
CA ILE A 428 22.59 7.48 19.25
C ILE A 428 23.09 8.61 20.14
N GLN A 429 23.96 9.45 19.58
CA GLN A 429 24.44 10.66 20.21
C GLN A 429 24.31 11.81 19.21
N THR A 430 23.32 12.68 19.40
CA THR A 430 23.04 13.77 18.45
C THR A 430 22.65 15.05 19.18
N SER A 431 23.06 16.19 18.62
CA SER A 431 22.61 17.51 19.06
C SER A 431 22.16 18.33 17.84
N PHE A 432 21.04 19.02 17.95
CA PHE A 432 20.53 19.88 16.88
C PHE A 432 19.64 21.00 17.43
N CYS A 433 19.26 21.93 16.54
CA CYS A 433 18.28 22.97 16.85
C CYS A 433 16.87 22.49 16.48
N LEU A 434 16.08 22.16 17.49
CA LEU A 434 14.69 21.74 17.34
C LEU A 434 13.79 22.96 17.09
N PRO A 435 13.03 23.02 15.97
CA PRO A 435 12.10 24.11 15.74
C PRO A 435 10.98 24.14 16.79
N LYS A 436 10.61 25.35 17.25
CA LYS A 436 9.46 25.58 18.14
C LYS A 436 8.10 25.25 17.50
N SER A 437 8.06 25.11 16.18
CA SER A 437 6.87 24.73 15.42
C SER A 437 7.22 23.64 14.40
N LEU A 438 6.80 22.40 14.67
CA LEU A 438 7.07 21.26 13.78
C LEU A 438 6.22 21.31 12.50
N HIS A 439 5.03 21.91 12.53
CA HIS A 439 4.22 22.16 11.33
C HIS A 439 4.90 23.06 10.27
N LYS A 440 5.76 23.99 10.68
CA LYS A 440 6.52 24.85 9.73
C LYS A 440 7.67 24.10 9.05
N TRP A 441 8.09 22.97 9.61
CA TRP A 441 9.13 22.13 9.03
C TRP A 441 8.55 21.10 8.05
N ALA A 442 7.25 20.76 8.18
CA ALA A 442 6.46 20.01 7.21
C ALA A 442 6.25 20.73 5.84
N GLY A 443 7.11 21.71 5.50
CA GLY A 443 6.97 22.55 4.31
C GLY A 443 8.04 23.63 4.09
N ARG A 444 9.28 23.52 4.61
CA ARG A 444 10.32 24.55 4.36
C ARG A 444 11.32 24.14 3.27
N LYS A 445 11.36 24.92 2.18
CA LYS A 445 12.57 25.20 1.40
C LYS A 445 13.38 26.25 2.17
N ASP A 446 14.68 26.01 2.36
CA ASP A 446 15.62 27.09 2.65
C ASP A 446 15.74 27.99 1.41
N THR A 447 15.08 29.14 1.45
CA THR A 447 15.40 30.27 0.55
C THR A 447 16.16 31.33 1.33
N LEU A 448 17.48 31.16 1.47
CA LEU A 448 18.41 32.27 1.61
C LEU A 448 19.70 31.97 0.85
N THR A 449 19.77 32.55 -0.35
CA THR A 449 20.95 33.09 -1.03
C THR A 449 22.19 32.20 -1.19
N ALA A 450 22.51 31.95 -2.47
CA ALA A 450 23.84 31.63 -2.93
C ALA A 450 24.88 32.64 -2.40
N ALA A 451 25.63 32.25 -1.37
CA ALA A 451 26.96 32.77 -1.09
C ALA A 451 27.73 31.83 -0.13
N SER A 452 28.92 31.44 -0.59
CA SER A 452 30.04 30.88 0.18
C SER A 452 29.88 29.50 0.85
N SER A 453 30.40 28.50 0.13
CA SER A 453 31.43 27.54 0.57
C SER A 453 31.28 26.84 1.93
N SER A 454 31.17 25.51 1.83
CA SER A 454 31.62 24.48 2.77
C SER A 454 31.06 24.54 4.19
N ILE A 455 29.92 23.87 4.41
CA ILE A 455 29.54 23.08 5.60
C ILE A 455 28.23 22.37 5.21
N SER A 456 28.30 21.10 4.78
CA SER A 456 27.11 20.28 4.51
C SER A 456 27.35 18.84 4.95
N SER A 457 27.10 18.56 6.22
CA SER A 457 26.85 17.23 6.81
C SER A 457 26.12 17.55 8.14
N ASP A 458 25.03 16.94 8.57
CA ASP A 458 24.56 15.55 8.48
C ASP A 458 23.04 15.52 8.72
N VAL A 459 22.21 15.40 7.67
CA VAL A 459 20.81 14.92 7.81
C VAL A 459 20.73 13.69 6.92
N ARG A 460 20.54 12.51 7.50
CA ARG A 460 20.54 11.24 6.78
C ARG A 460 19.13 10.73 6.57
N ASN A 461 18.77 10.34 5.34
CA ASN A 461 17.49 9.68 5.07
C ASN A 461 17.65 8.17 5.31
N LEU A 462 17.55 7.77 6.58
CA LEU A 462 17.78 6.39 7.02
C LEU A 462 16.79 5.38 6.42
N PRO A 463 15.47 5.67 6.27
CA PRO A 463 14.56 4.78 5.55
C PRO A 463 15.03 4.51 4.11
N LYS A 464 15.42 5.56 3.38
CA LYS A 464 15.93 5.45 2.02
C LYS A 464 17.26 4.70 1.97
N ARG A 465 18.19 5.00 2.88
CA ARG A 465 19.46 4.27 3.00
C ARG A 465 19.25 2.78 3.29
N HIS A 466 18.30 2.42 4.14
CA HIS A 466 17.99 1.03 4.44
C HIS A 466 17.40 0.32 3.23
N PHE A 467 16.44 0.95 2.54
CA PHE A 467 15.90 0.45 1.28
C PHE A 467 17.02 0.21 0.25
N CYS A 468 17.89 1.20 0.06
CA CYS A 468 19.03 1.14 -0.85
C CYS A 468 20.13 0.14 -0.45
N ALA A 469 20.21 -0.22 0.84
CA ALA A 469 21.10 -1.28 1.31
C ALA A 469 20.50 -2.68 1.15
N LYS A 470 19.16 -2.77 1.10
CA LYS A 470 18.40 -4.00 0.90
C LYS A 470 18.25 -4.36 -0.58
N TYR A 471 18.16 -3.35 -1.46
CA TYR A 471 17.86 -3.51 -2.88
C TYR A 471 18.89 -2.80 -3.77
N ASP A 472 19.57 -3.57 -4.63
CA ASP A 472 20.70 -3.07 -5.45
C ASP A 472 20.29 -2.40 -6.78
N ARG A 473 18.99 -2.33 -7.11
CA ARG A 473 18.51 -2.00 -8.47
C ARG A 473 18.19 -0.51 -8.73
N HIS A 474 18.14 0.32 -7.69
CA HIS A 474 17.69 1.72 -7.79
C HIS A 474 18.84 2.73 -7.92
N GLU A 475 19.81 2.49 -8.82
CA GLU A 475 21.11 3.18 -8.84
C GLU A 475 21.03 4.72 -8.77
N GLU A 476 20.15 5.36 -9.54
CA GLU A 476 20.03 6.83 -9.53
C GLU A 476 19.41 7.34 -8.22
N PHE A 477 18.43 6.63 -7.69
CA PHE A 477 17.72 6.97 -6.46
C PHE A 477 18.59 6.72 -5.23
N CYS A 478 19.38 5.64 -5.25
CA CYS A 478 20.27 5.18 -4.19
C CYS A 478 21.70 5.71 -4.29
N ASN A 479 21.99 6.54 -5.29
CA ASN A 479 23.26 7.24 -5.42
C ASN A 479 23.55 8.06 -4.15
N GLY A 480 24.79 8.02 -3.66
CA GLY A 480 25.26 8.79 -2.49
C GLY A 480 24.95 10.30 -2.52
N ALA A 481 24.77 10.92 -3.70
CA ALA A 481 24.33 12.31 -3.82
C ALA A 481 22.84 12.54 -3.55
N LYS A 482 21.99 11.53 -3.73
CA LYS A 482 20.52 11.57 -3.57
C LYS A 482 20.02 10.69 -2.40
N ILE A 483 20.90 9.91 -1.79
CA ILE A 483 20.53 8.91 -0.77
C ILE A 483 19.93 9.54 0.49
N ASP A 484 20.23 10.82 0.74
CA ASP A 484 19.72 11.60 1.86
C ASP A 484 18.64 12.61 1.47
N SER A 485 18.22 12.64 0.19
CA SER A 485 17.15 13.52 -0.26
C SER A 485 15.83 13.17 0.45
N PRO A 486 15.06 14.16 0.95
CA PRO A 486 13.76 13.90 1.55
C PRO A 486 12.77 13.38 0.50
N ILE A 487 11.84 12.54 0.94
CA ILE A 487 10.76 12.00 0.11
C ILE A 487 9.46 12.60 0.64
N MET A 488 9.00 13.65 -0.01
CA MET A 488 7.81 14.39 0.41
C MET A 488 7.07 14.96 -0.80
N PRO A 489 5.73 15.06 -0.75
CA PRO A 489 4.97 15.69 -1.81
C PRO A 489 5.39 17.15 -2.03
N ARG A 490 5.27 17.61 -3.27
CA ARG A 490 5.49 19.00 -3.63
C ARG A 490 4.41 19.86 -2.98
N HIS A 491 4.86 20.94 -2.34
CA HIS A 491 3.95 21.91 -1.71
C HIS A 491 3.01 22.55 -2.73
N LEU A 492 1.75 22.72 -2.34
CA LEU A 492 0.75 23.43 -3.14
C LEU A 492 1.05 24.94 -3.10
N HIS A 493 1.41 25.55 -4.24
CA HIS A 493 1.72 26.98 -4.25
C HIS A 493 0.46 27.85 -4.23
N ASP A 494 -0.61 27.39 -4.86
CA ASP A 494 -1.89 28.08 -4.90
C ASP A 494 -2.81 27.61 -3.77
N GLU A 495 -2.85 28.36 -2.67
CA GLU A 495 -3.70 28.05 -1.51
C GLU A 495 -5.20 28.04 -1.83
N GLN A 496 -5.66 28.68 -2.92
CA GLN A 496 -7.07 28.64 -3.31
C GLN A 496 -7.52 27.24 -3.71
N ARG A 497 -6.57 26.41 -4.15
CA ARG A 497 -6.81 25.01 -4.52
C ARG A 497 -6.77 24.07 -3.33
N ALA A 498 -6.56 24.52 -2.09
CA ALA A 498 -6.44 23.64 -0.92
C ALA A 498 -7.65 22.69 -0.73
N ASN A 499 -8.83 23.09 -1.19
CA ASN A 499 -10.08 22.31 -1.11
C ASN A 499 -10.51 21.71 -2.47
N ASP A 500 -9.60 21.64 -3.44
CA ASP A 500 -9.86 21.06 -4.75
C ASP A 500 -10.31 19.60 -4.63
N ALA A 501 -11.44 19.28 -5.26
CA ALA A 501 -12.08 17.97 -5.11
C ALA A 501 -11.19 16.83 -5.62
N ILE A 502 -10.32 17.10 -6.60
CA ILE A 502 -9.44 16.08 -7.18
C ILE A 502 -8.46 15.51 -6.13
N PHE A 503 -8.09 16.27 -5.10
CA PHE A 503 -7.16 15.83 -4.05
C PHE A 503 -7.76 14.73 -3.15
N ASN A 504 -9.09 14.56 -3.18
CA ASN A 504 -9.81 13.53 -2.45
C ASN A 504 -10.29 12.39 -3.36
N VAL A 505 -9.88 12.38 -4.64
CA VAL A 505 -10.13 11.24 -5.53
C VAL A 505 -9.03 10.20 -5.32
N PRO A 506 -9.37 8.93 -5.04
CA PRO A 506 -8.35 7.90 -4.89
C PRO A 506 -7.53 7.70 -6.16
N ILE A 507 -6.23 7.48 -5.96
CA ILE A 507 -5.25 7.16 -7.00
C ILE A 507 -4.79 5.73 -6.79
N LEU A 508 -5.12 4.85 -7.72
CA LEU A 508 -4.60 3.49 -7.82
C LEU A 508 -3.35 3.48 -8.71
N VAL A 509 -2.21 3.09 -8.16
CA VAL A 509 -1.01 2.76 -8.93
C VAL A 509 -0.93 1.24 -9.07
N ALA A 510 -1.20 0.73 -10.27
CA ALA A 510 -1.13 -0.70 -10.59
C ALA A 510 0.31 -1.07 -10.95
N SER A 511 1.06 -1.55 -9.95
CA SER A 511 2.46 -1.95 -10.08
C SER A 511 2.59 -3.36 -10.63
N GLY A 512 3.11 -3.49 -11.84
CA GLY A 512 3.55 -4.77 -12.37
C GLY A 512 4.88 -5.24 -11.77
N LEU A 513 5.77 -5.73 -12.63
CA LEU A 513 6.97 -6.48 -12.23
C LEU A 513 8.25 -5.65 -12.26
N ALA A 514 8.16 -4.34 -12.48
CA ALA A 514 9.30 -3.45 -12.70
C ALA A 514 9.43 -2.41 -11.56
N PRO A 515 10.15 -2.72 -10.46
CA PRO A 515 10.31 -1.81 -9.32
C PRO A 515 10.87 -0.43 -9.65
N ASP A 516 11.81 -0.35 -10.59
CA ASP A 516 12.34 0.95 -11.05
C ASP A 516 11.28 1.79 -11.77
N SER A 517 10.38 1.14 -12.51
CA SER A 517 9.27 1.83 -13.17
C SER A 517 8.33 2.41 -12.13
N LEU A 518 7.94 1.60 -11.14
CA LEU A 518 7.13 2.05 -10.00
C LEU A 518 7.78 3.22 -9.28
N ARG A 519 9.09 3.16 -9.01
CA ARG A 519 9.84 4.25 -8.36
C ARG A 519 9.66 5.56 -9.11
N ILE A 520 9.93 5.58 -10.42
CA ILE A 520 9.86 6.82 -11.19
C ILE A 520 8.42 7.36 -11.25
N THR A 521 7.44 6.46 -11.32
CA THR A 521 6.02 6.81 -11.27
C THR A 521 5.69 7.49 -9.95
N LEU A 522 6.11 6.93 -8.81
CA LEU A 522 5.93 7.54 -7.49
C LEU A 522 6.68 8.87 -7.36
N GLU A 523 7.92 8.98 -7.82
CA GLU A 523 8.66 10.26 -7.84
C GLU A 523 7.90 11.35 -8.63
N SER A 524 7.39 11.02 -9.81
CA SER A 524 6.62 11.96 -10.63
C SER A 524 5.25 12.30 -10.01
N LEU A 525 4.68 11.38 -9.23
CA LEU A 525 3.46 11.60 -8.45
C LEU A 525 3.69 12.54 -7.28
N LEU A 526 4.74 12.34 -6.48
CA LEU A 526 5.10 13.27 -5.40
C LEU A 526 5.45 14.67 -5.92
N ASN A 527 5.88 14.79 -7.18
CA ASN A 527 6.11 16.09 -7.80
C ASN A 527 4.83 16.86 -8.18
N GLN A 528 3.64 16.27 -7.99
CA GLN A 528 2.36 16.92 -8.25
C GLN A 528 1.94 17.81 -7.07
N GLU A 529 1.46 19.01 -7.36
CA GLU A 529 0.95 19.92 -6.33
C GLU A 529 -0.41 19.46 -5.81
N GLY A 530 -0.55 19.47 -4.48
CA GLY A 530 -1.79 19.09 -3.79
C GLY A 530 -2.02 17.57 -3.70
N LEU A 531 -1.01 16.75 -4.02
CA LEU A 531 -1.10 15.31 -3.81
C LEU A 531 -1.41 14.97 -2.35
N ASN A 532 -2.50 14.27 -2.12
CA ASN A 532 -2.80 13.63 -0.84
C ASN A 532 -2.33 12.16 -0.86
N THR A 533 -1.20 11.87 -0.21
CA THR A 533 -0.62 10.51 -0.21
C THR A 533 -1.52 9.47 0.47
N GLN A 534 -2.46 9.89 1.33
CA GLN A 534 -3.42 8.99 1.97
C GLN A 534 -4.49 8.45 1.01
N MET A 535 -4.66 9.11 -0.14
CA MET A 535 -5.55 8.72 -1.23
C MET A 535 -4.84 7.88 -2.29
N VAL A 536 -3.54 7.61 -2.13
CA VAL A 536 -2.77 6.78 -3.06
C VAL A 536 -2.71 5.34 -2.54
N LEU A 537 -3.04 4.40 -3.42
CA LEU A 537 -2.95 2.96 -3.21
C LEU A 537 -2.05 2.35 -4.28
N VAL A 538 -0.98 1.68 -3.87
CA VAL A 538 -0.11 0.89 -4.73
C VAL A 538 -0.49 -0.58 -4.62
N THR A 539 -1.00 -1.17 -5.70
CA THR A 539 -1.22 -2.62 -5.76
C THR A 539 -0.03 -3.27 -6.46
N TYR A 540 0.55 -4.30 -5.87
CA TYR A 540 1.77 -4.93 -6.39
C TYR A 540 1.68 -6.44 -6.31
N ASP A 541 2.42 -7.16 -7.16
CA ASP A 541 2.48 -8.62 -7.08
C ASP A 541 3.14 -9.07 -5.76
N LYS A 542 2.50 -9.98 -5.02
CA LYS A 542 2.99 -10.48 -3.73
C LYS A 542 4.41 -11.07 -3.79
N GLU A 543 4.83 -11.57 -4.95
CA GLU A 543 6.18 -12.11 -5.16
C GLU A 543 7.26 -11.01 -5.18
N TYR A 544 6.86 -9.75 -5.32
CA TYR A 544 7.73 -8.59 -5.43
C TYR A 544 7.53 -7.65 -4.23
N SER A 545 7.89 -8.14 -3.04
CA SER A 545 7.75 -7.37 -1.78
C SER A 545 8.51 -6.04 -1.76
N GLU A 546 9.52 -5.89 -2.63
CA GLU A 546 10.25 -4.64 -2.88
C GLU A 546 9.32 -3.47 -3.22
N ASN A 547 8.25 -3.72 -3.98
CA ASN A 547 7.28 -2.68 -4.35
C ASN A 547 6.48 -2.19 -3.15
N GLY A 548 6.22 -3.06 -2.16
CA GLY A 548 5.60 -2.70 -0.89
C GLY A 548 6.51 -1.81 -0.03
N ASP A 549 7.79 -2.18 0.08
CA ASP A 549 8.81 -1.38 0.80
C ASP A 549 9.03 0.00 0.15
N LEU A 550 9.03 0.03 -1.19
CA LEU A 550 9.14 1.27 -1.96
C LEU A 550 7.92 2.16 -1.72
N ALA A 551 6.70 1.62 -1.77
CA ALA A 551 5.48 2.37 -1.47
C ALA A 551 5.49 2.97 -0.04
N ALA A 552 5.96 2.22 0.95
CA ALA A 552 6.10 2.71 2.32
C ALA A 552 7.10 3.90 2.41
N LEU A 553 8.19 3.84 1.66
CA LEU A 553 9.20 4.90 1.58
C LEU A 553 8.63 6.20 0.98
N PHE A 554 7.66 6.10 0.08
CA PHE A 554 6.91 7.22 -0.50
C PHE A 554 5.67 7.64 0.31
N HIS A 555 5.45 7.03 1.48
CA HIS A 555 4.35 7.34 2.40
C HIS A 555 2.96 7.13 1.78
N VAL A 556 2.80 6.09 0.95
CA VAL A 556 1.52 5.71 0.32
C VAL A 556 1.08 4.30 0.77
N LYS A 557 -0.22 4.02 0.70
CA LYS A 557 -0.76 2.69 1.05
C LYS A 557 -0.37 1.67 0.00
N SER A 558 -0.20 0.41 0.37
CA SER A 558 0.05 -0.66 -0.58
C SER A 558 -0.67 -1.97 -0.25
N VAL A 559 -0.98 -2.75 -1.27
CA VAL A 559 -1.63 -4.07 -1.16
C VAL A 559 -0.95 -5.06 -2.09
N ALA A 560 -0.52 -6.17 -1.52
CA ALA A 560 -0.04 -7.32 -2.27
C ALA A 560 -1.22 -8.05 -2.93
N ILE A 561 -1.13 -8.30 -4.23
CA ILE A 561 -2.10 -9.08 -5.00
C ILE A 561 -1.45 -10.32 -5.59
N GLN A 562 -2.20 -11.42 -5.63
CA GLN A 562 -1.75 -12.66 -6.26
C GLN A 562 -2.19 -12.67 -7.72
N SER A 563 -1.36 -12.10 -8.59
CA SER A 563 -1.56 -12.18 -10.03
C SER A 563 -0.93 -13.46 -10.57
N ASN A 564 -1.42 -13.96 -11.70
CA ASN A 564 -0.78 -15.05 -12.46
C ASN A 564 0.23 -14.49 -13.49
N GLY A 565 0.71 -13.26 -13.29
CA GLY A 565 1.56 -12.53 -14.23
C GLY A 565 0.82 -11.94 -15.45
N SER A 566 -0.49 -12.18 -15.61
CA SER A 566 -1.26 -11.60 -16.71
C SER A 566 -1.59 -10.13 -16.46
N TYR A 567 -1.43 -9.29 -17.48
CA TYR A 567 -1.87 -7.89 -17.48
C TYR A 567 -3.35 -7.75 -17.07
N ASN A 568 -4.21 -8.62 -17.61
CA ASN A 568 -5.64 -8.67 -17.29
C ASN A 568 -5.90 -8.92 -15.80
N ALA A 569 -5.31 -10.00 -15.26
CA ALA A 569 -5.53 -10.42 -13.88
C ALA A 569 -5.03 -9.36 -12.92
N HIS A 570 -3.84 -8.80 -13.19
CA HIS A 570 -3.26 -7.74 -12.39
C HIS A 570 -4.18 -6.52 -12.34
N LEU A 571 -4.62 -6.01 -13.49
CA LEU A 571 -5.43 -4.79 -13.54
C LEU A 571 -6.84 -4.97 -12.95
N LEU A 572 -7.48 -6.13 -13.19
CA LEU A 572 -8.76 -6.47 -12.57
C LEU A 572 -8.69 -6.51 -11.05
N LEU A 573 -7.69 -7.21 -10.51
CA LEU A 573 -7.47 -7.31 -9.06
C LEU A 573 -7.17 -5.93 -8.47
N SER A 574 -6.35 -5.14 -9.15
CA SER A 574 -5.99 -3.78 -8.72
C SER A 574 -7.21 -2.86 -8.64
N LEU A 575 -8.05 -2.85 -9.68
CA LEU A 575 -9.32 -2.10 -9.71
C LEU A 575 -10.29 -2.55 -8.60
N SER A 576 -10.42 -3.87 -8.42
CA SER A 576 -11.25 -4.43 -7.36
C SER A 576 -10.80 -4.00 -5.97
N ASN A 577 -9.49 -4.00 -5.71
CA ASN A 577 -8.93 -3.54 -4.44
C ASN A 577 -9.14 -2.04 -4.24
N ALA A 578 -8.97 -1.21 -5.27
CA ALA A 578 -9.20 0.23 -5.17
C ALA A 578 -10.65 0.55 -4.76
N PHE A 579 -11.65 0.00 -5.46
CA PHE A 579 -13.06 0.24 -5.12
C PHE A 579 -13.48 -0.41 -3.79
N SER A 580 -12.79 -1.46 -3.34
CA SER A 580 -13.02 -2.07 -2.02
C SER A 580 -12.44 -1.25 -0.88
N ILE A 581 -11.23 -0.69 -1.04
CA ILE A 581 -10.55 0.14 -0.04
C ILE A 581 -11.18 1.53 0.05
N PHE A 582 -11.67 2.05 -1.07
CA PHE A 582 -12.33 3.35 -1.15
C PHE A 582 -13.82 3.16 -1.50
N PRO A 583 -14.64 2.61 -0.58
CA PRO A 583 -16.03 2.22 -0.86
C PRO A 583 -16.95 3.41 -1.13
N ASP A 584 -16.58 4.63 -0.77
CA ASP A 584 -17.37 5.83 -1.05
C ASP A 584 -16.94 6.58 -2.33
N ALA A 585 -15.84 6.15 -2.96
CA ALA A 585 -15.30 6.84 -4.12
C ALA A 585 -16.13 6.59 -5.39
N SER A 586 -16.73 7.64 -5.95
CA SER A 586 -17.48 7.59 -7.22
C SER A 586 -16.57 7.37 -8.44
N SER A 587 -15.28 7.66 -8.30
CA SER A 587 -14.28 7.52 -9.35
C SER A 587 -12.91 7.22 -8.76
N VAL A 588 -12.04 6.60 -9.56
CA VAL A 588 -10.64 6.30 -9.19
C VAL A 588 -9.74 6.73 -10.36
N ILE A 589 -8.63 7.42 -10.06
CA ILE A 589 -7.54 7.64 -11.00
C ILE A 589 -6.70 6.38 -11.01
N VAL A 590 -6.48 5.79 -12.19
CA VAL A 590 -5.61 4.62 -12.36
C VAL A 590 -4.34 5.07 -13.04
N ILE A 591 -3.19 4.60 -12.55
CA ILE A 591 -1.85 4.84 -13.10
C ILE A 591 -1.15 3.49 -13.23
N GLU A 592 -0.75 3.12 -14.44
CA GLU A 592 0.08 1.93 -14.69
C GLU A 592 1.54 2.19 -14.31
N GLU A 593 2.31 1.14 -13.99
CA GLU A 593 3.65 1.28 -13.40
C GLU A 593 4.69 2.04 -14.25
N ASP A 594 4.56 2.03 -15.59
CA ASP A 594 5.56 2.61 -16.51
C ASP A 594 5.29 4.08 -16.86
N VAL A 595 4.45 4.75 -16.08
CA VAL A 595 3.95 6.08 -16.39
C VAL A 595 4.72 7.17 -15.64
N THR A 596 5.39 8.06 -16.38
CA THR A 596 5.90 9.31 -15.82
C THR A 596 4.86 10.41 -15.99
N LEU A 597 4.51 11.10 -14.90
CA LEU A 597 3.52 12.19 -14.92
C LEU A 597 4.16 13.52 -15.31
N SER A 598 3.47 14.29 -16.16
CA SER A 598 3.79 15.70 -16.44
C SER A 598 3.62 16.56 -15.18
N SER A 599 4.28 17.71 -15.12
CA SER A 599 4.20 18.66 -13.99
C SER A 599 2.78 19.20 -13.74
N ASP A 600 1.93 19.24 -14.76
CA ASP A 600 0.56 19.74 -14.75
C ASP A 600 -0.49 18.63 -14.59
N TYR A 601 -0.11 17.39 -14.31
CA TYR A 601 -0.99 16.23 -14.37
C TYR A 601 -2.21 16.32 -13.43
N LEU A 602 -2.01 16.61 -12.14
CA LEU A 602 -3.13 16.80 -11.21
C LEU A 602 -3.90 18.10 -11.48
N HIS A 603 -3.22 19.14 -11.98
CA HIS A 603 -3.86 20.40 -12.38
C HIS A 603 -4.80 20.19 -13.59
N TYR A 604 -4.40 19.38 -14.56
CA TYR A 604 -5.24 18.98 -15.68
C TYR A 604 -6.50 18.25 -15.21
N PHE A 605 -6.36 17.24 -14.33
CA PHE A 605 -7.53 16.53 -13.82
C PHE A 605 -8.45 17.43 -13.01
N SER A 606 -7.90 18.30 -12.16
CA SER A 606 -8.64 19.37 -11.45
C SER A 606 -9.51 20.20 -12.42
N SER A 607 -8.91 20.68 -13.51
CA SER A 607 -9.57 21.54 -14.50
C SER A 607 -10.74 20.88 -15.22
N ILE A 608 -10.78 19.55 -15.30
CA ILE A 608 -11.84 18.81 -16.03
C ILE A 608 -12.77 18.01 -15.10
N TYR A 609 -12.49 17.97 -13.79
CA TYR A 609 -13.13 17.02 -12.87
C TYR A 609 -14.61 17.31 -12.67
N GLU A 610 -15.00 18.57 -12.46
CA GLU A 610 -16.41 18.93 -12.24
C GLU A 610 -17.28 18.65 -13.48
N PRO A 611 -16.90 19.06 -14.70
CA PRO A 611 -17.63 18.65 -15.92
C PRO A 611 -17.68 17.12 -16.10
N TYR A 612 -16.57 16.42 -15.89
CA TYR A 612 -16.50 14.96 -15.95
C TYR A 612 -17.49 14.29 -14.99
N LYS A 613 -17.56 14.79 -13.74
CA LYS A 613 -18.41 14.26 -12.69
C LYS A 613 -19.89 14.54 -12.97
N ALA A 614 -20.22 15.73 -13.48
CA ALA A 614 -21.59 16.14 -13.76
C ALA A 614 -22.19 15.47 -15.01
N ASP A 615 -21.36 15.17 -16.02
CA ASP A 615 -21.82 14.64 -17.31
C ASP A 615 -21.99 13.11 -17.28
N ALA A 616 -23.24 12.64 -17.29
CA ALA A 616 -23.57 11.21 -17.31
C ALA A 616 -23.20 10.49 -18.62
N THR A 617 -22.87 11.22 -19.69
CA THR A 617 -22.47 10.64 -20.98
C THR A 617 -20.98 10.34 -21.07
N ILE A 618 -20.17 10.81 -20.10
CA ILE A 618 -18.73 10.57 -20.00
C ILE A 618 -18.45 9.47 -18.97
N ASP A 619 -17.63 8.50 -19.34
CA ASP A 619 -17.21 7.38 -18.48
C ASP A 619 -15.77 7.52 -18.00
N LEU A 620 -14.91 8.09 -18.84
CA LEU A 620 -13.45 8.14 -18.65
C LEU A 620 -12.91 9.55 -18.88
N ALA A 621 -11.84 9.91 -18.18
CA ALA A 621 -10.98 11.02 -18.55
C ALA A 621 -9.53 10.52 -18.62
N MET A 622 -8.90 10.72 -19.77
CA MET A 622 -7.58 10.17 -20.09
C MET A 622 -6.50 11.20 -19.80
N ALA A 623 -5.31 10.75 -19.39
CA ALA A 623 -4.12 11.60 -19.39
C ALA A 623 -3.26 11.41 -20.66
N PHE A 624 -3.53 10.37 -21.44
CA PHE A 624 -2.75 9.98 -22.62
C PHE A 624 -3.53 10.19 -23.92
N ASN A 625 -2.92 10.88 -24.88
CA ASN A 625 -3.38 10.94 -26.26
C ASN A 625 -2.66 9.88 -27.11
N SER A 626 -3.39 8.85 -27.55
CA SER A 626 -2.83 7.79 -28.42
C SER A 626 -2.23 8.32 -29.72
N ASN A 627 -2.69 9.50 -30.17
CA ASN A 627 -2.24 10.23 -31.36
C ASN A 627 -1.44 11.52 -31.03
N GLY A 628 -0.95 11.67 -29.80
CA GLY A 628 -0.13 12.81 -29.36
C GLY A 628 1.32 12.77 -29.85
N PHE A 629 1.55 12.52 -31.13
CA PHE A 629 2.89 12.57 -31.73
C PHE A 629 3.36 14.02 -31.91
N THR A 630 4.67 14.26 -32.03
CA THR A 630 5.23 15.59 -32.31
C THR A 630 4.54 16.30 -33.48
N ALA A 631 4.14 15.54 -34.51
CA ALA A 631 3.47 16.09 -35.69
C ALA A 631 1.97 16.33 -35.50
N THR A 632 1.29 15.59 -34.60
CA THR A 632 -0.18 15.51 -34.52
C THR A 632 -0.77 15.89 -33.16
N SER A 633 0.06 16.38 -32.23
CA SER A 633 -0.35 16.78 -30.88
C SER A 633 -0.73 18.26 -30.84
N GLY A 634 -1.65 18.60 -29.92
CA GLY A 634 -2.20 19.95 -29.79
C GLY A 634 -1.42 20.88 -28.87
N ASP A 635 -2.08 21.98 -28.52
CA ASP A 635 -1.55 23.16 -27.82
C ASP A 635 -1.52 23.06 -26.28
N GLY A 636 -2.02 21.95 -25.73
CA GLY A 636 -2.15 21.74 -24.30
C GLY A 636 -3.36 22.40 -23.65
N GLN A 637 -4.21 23.11 -24.38
CA GLN A 637 -5.46 23.69 -23.84
C GLN A 637 -6.69 22.87 -24.25
N THR A 638 -6.60 22.18 -25.39
CA THR A 638 -7.71 21.47 -26.00
C THR A 638 -7.98 20.10 -25.35
N VAL A 639 -9.25 19.78 -25.12
CA VAL A 639 -9.74 18.46 -24.68
C VAL A 639 -10.80 17.95 -25.66
N TYR A 640 -10.65 16.71 -26.10
CA TYR A 640 -11.55 16.04 -27.02
C TYR A 640 -12.55 15.14 -26.29
N ARG A 641 -13.76 15.02 -26.84
CA ARG A 641 -14.74 13.98 -26.46
C ARG A 641 -14.68 12.88 -27.52
N ILE A 642 -14.24 11.68 -27.15
CA ILE A 642 -13.99 10.59 -28.10
C ILE A 642 -14.79 9.35 -27.69
N LYS A 643 -15.61 8.84 -28.62
CA LYS A 643 -16.32 7.57 -28.43
C LYS A 643 -15.38 6.39 -28.64
N ASN A 644 -15.50 5.41 -27.76
CA ASN A 644 -14.76 4.16 -27.75
C ASN A 644 -13.23 4.35 -27.71
N HIS A 645 -12.75 5.43 -27.10
CA HIS A 645 -11.34 5.57 -26.75
C HIS A 645 -11.02 4.67 -25.55
N LEU A 646 -9.96 3.89 -25.67
CA LEU A 646 -9.62 2.86 -24.69
C LEU A 646 -8.69 3.42 -23.59
N PRO A 647 -8.83 2.98 -22.33
CA PRO A 647 -7.93 3.34 -21.23
C PRO A 647 -6.48 2.90 -21.50
N VAL A 648 -5.50 3.76 -21.23
CA VAL A 648 -4.07 3.48 -21.42
C VAL A 648 -3.26 4.36 -20.49
N GLY A 649 -2.34 3.76 -19.72
CA GLY A 649 -1.33 4.47 -18.95
C GLY A 649 -1.92 5.13 -17.71
N SER A 650 -2.58 6.28 -17.87
CA SER A 650 -3.34 6.91 -16.80
C SER A 650 -4.68 7.45 -17.25
N TYR A 651 -5.70 7.19 -16.43
CA TYR A 651 -7.08 7.53 -16.68
C TYR A 651 -7.91 7.59 -15.39
N LEU A 652 -8.85 8.51 -15.33
CA LEU A 652 -9.89 8.60 -14.31
C LEU A 652 -11.12 7.81 -14.76
N MET A 653 -11.54 6.85 -13.93
CA MET A 653 -12.62 5.91 -14.23
C MET A 653 -13.79 6.07 -13.26
N LYS A 654 -15.02 6.15 -13.78
CA LYS A 654 -16.23 6.12 -12.95
C LYS A 654 -16.45 4.72 -12.40
N ARG A 655 -16.92 4.65 -11.15
CA ARG A 655 -17.38 3.41 -10.53
C ARG A 655 -18.45 2.74 -11.38
N ASP A 656 -19.40 3.51 -11.93
CA ASP A 656 -20.48 2.96 -12.75
C ASP A 656 -19.98 2.19 -13.98
N LEU A 657 -18.92 2.68 -14.63
CA LEU A 657 -18.28 1.96 -15.74
C LEU A 657 -17.67 0.64 -15.26
N TYR A 658 -16.95 0.68 -14.13
CA TYR A 658 -16.36 -0.51 -13.52
C TYR A 658 -17.42 -1.55 -13.15
N GLU A 659 -18.46 -1.16 -12.42
CA GLU A 659 -19.54 -2.04 -11.97
C GLU A 659 -20.28 -2.68 -13.15
N LYS A 660 -20.58 -1.90 -14.18
CA LYS A 660 -21.37 -2.35 -15.33
C LYS A 660 -20.57 -3.20 -16.32
N HIS A 661 -19.29 -2.87 -16.53
CA HIS A 661 -18.50 -3.44 -17.63
C HIS A 661 -17.28 -4.25 -17.20
N ILE A 662 -16.81 -4.15 -15.95
CA ILE A 662 -15.53 -4.75 -15.52
C ILE A 662 -15.72 -5.74 -14.37
N ARG A 663 -16.40 -5.36 -13.28
CA ARG A 663 -16.43 -6.08 -11.99
C ARG A 663 -16.75 -7.57 -12.11
N LEU A 664 -17.74 -7.93 -12.94
CA LEU A 664 -18.23 -9.31 -13.08
C LEU A 664 -17.61 -10.06 -14.26
N ARG A 665 -16.57 -9.52 -14.88
CA ARG A 665 -15.92 -10.14 -16.03
C ARG A 665 -14.64 -10.86 -15.63
N GLU A 666 -14.40 -12.00 -16.30
CA GLU A 666 -13.12 -12.71 -16.22
C GLU A 666 -12.00 -11.96 -16.96
N PHE A 667 -12.37 -11.11 -17.93
CA PHE A 667 -11.44 -10.29 -18.70
C PHE A 667 -11.95 -8.86 -18.87
N CYS A 668 -11.09 -7.88 -18.57
CA CYS A 668 -11.30 -6.48 -18.94
C CYS A 668 -10.43 -6.06 -20.13
N CYS A 669 -9.22 -6.61 -20.23
CA CYS A 669 -8.25 -6.26 -21.26
C CYS A 669 -7.23 -7.37 -21.48
N THR A 670 -6.89 -7.68 -22.74
CA THR A 670 -5.87 -8.71 -23.02
C THR A 670 -4.45 -8.16 -22.96
N GLU A 671 -4.29 -6.89 -23.32
CA GLU A 671 -3.01 -6.16 -23.33
C GLU A 671 -3.29 -4.66 -23.21
N ARG A 672 -2.23 -3.86 -23.01
CA ARG A 672 -2.32 -2.40 -22.90
C ARG A 672 -3.00 -1.80 -24.13
N GLY A 673 -4.04 -1.01 -23.89
CA GLY A 673 -4.87 -0.39 -24.95
C GLY A 673 -5.82 -1.33 -25.66
N ASN A 674 -6.03 -2.56 -25.16
CA ASN A 674 -7.00 -3.50 -25.70
C ASN A 674 -8.05 -3.86 -24.64
N TRP A 675 -9.06 -2.99 -24.49
CA TRP A 675 -10.12 -3.12 -23.50
C TRP A 675 -11.45 -3.56 -24.12
N ASP A 676 -12.20 -4.40 -23.40
CA ASP A 676 -13.58 -4.74 -23.75
C ASP A 676 -14.61 -3.84 -23.03
N LEU A 677 -14.55 -2.54 -23.32
CA LEU A 677 -15.56 -1.56 -22.89
C LEU A 677 -16.55 -1.29 -24.02
N ARG A 678 -17.87 -1.36 -23.79
CA ARG A 678 -18.87 -1.12 -24.84
C ARG A 678 -19.39 0.31 -24.76
N ASP A 679 -19.21 1.05 -25.87
CA ASP A 679 -19.80 2.37 -26.11
C ASP A 679 -19.44 3.44 -25.07
N SER A 680 -18.21 3.38 -24.55
CA SER A 680 -17.72 4.37 -23.59
C SER A 680 -17.37 5.69 -24.26
N THR A 681 -17.57 6.81 -23.57
CA THR A 681 -17.07 8.12 -24.03
C THR A 681 -16.00 8.64 -23.08
N SER A 682 -14.92 9.17 -23.66
CA SER A 682 -13.75 9.61 -22.91
C SER A 682 -13.42 11.06 -23.20
N LEU A 683 -13.02 11.81 -22.18
CA LEU A 683 -12.29 13.07 -22.34
C LEU A 683 -10.81 12.76 -22.59
N VAL A 684 -10.21 13.36 -23.62
CA VAL A 684 -8.81 13.08 -24.02
C VAL A 684 -8.09 14.39 -24.32
N PRO A 685 -6.95 14.70 -23.69
CA PRO A 685 -6.26 15.95 -23.93
C PRO A 685 -5.58 15.91 -25.30
N ALA A 686 -5.48 17.05 -25.99
CA ALA A 686 -4.77 17.11 -27.27
C ALA A 686 -3.23 16.94 -27.10
N LEU A 687 -2.71 17.34 -25.95
CA LEU A 687 -1.33 17.10 -25.50
C LEU A 687 -1.36 16.18 -24.28
N SER A 688 -0.65 15.06 -24.33
CA SER A 688 -0.61 14.11 -23.22
C SER A 688 -0.08 14.76 -21.93
N ARG A 689 -0.58 14.34 -20.77
CA ARG A 689 -0.10 14.72 -19.43
C ARG A 689 0.78 13.66 -18.79
N ILE A 690 1.14 12.65 -19.58
CA ILE A 690 2.00 11.56 -19.17
C ILE A 690 2.91 11.15 -20.31
N GLU A 691 4.03 10.54 -19.93
CA GLU A 691 4.88 9.74 -20.79
C GLU A 691 4.79 8.27 -20.35
N ILE A 692 4.65 7.37 -21.31
CA ILE A 692 4.66 5.92 -21.05
C ILE A 692 6.02 5.39 -21.49
N ARG A 693 6.77 4.79 -20.56
CA ARG A 693 7.98 4.06 -20.89
C ARG A 693 7.59 2.69 -21.44
N VAL A 694 8.19 2.33 -22.57
CA VAL A 694 7.83 1.13 -23.32
C VAL A 694 9.11 0.32 -23.53
N ASP A 695 9.07 -0.96 -23.13
CA ASP A 695 10.17 -1.89 -23.38
C ASP A 695 10.19 -2.43 -24.82
N GLU A 696 11.17 -3.26 -25.16
CA GLU A 696 11.28 -3.82 -26.52
C GLU A 696 10.15 -4.80 -26.88
N LEU A 697 9.51 -5.44 -25.89
CA LEU A 697 8.41 -6.37 -26.12
C LEU A 697 7.12 -5.60 -26.44
N GLU A 698 6.81 -4.58 -25.66
CA GLU A 698 5.65 -3.72 -25.87
C GLU A 698 5.75 -2.88 -27.15
N LYS A 699 6.96 -2.62 -27.67
CA LYS A 699 7.13 -2.03 -29.01
C LYS A 699 6.51 -2.85 -30.14
N GLN A 700 6.19 -4.14 -29.90
CA GLN A 700 5.43 -4.95 -30.87
C GLN A 700 3.95 -4.55 -30.95
N ASN A 701 3.40 -3.95 -29.88
CA ASN A 701 2.03 -3.44 -29.85
C ASN A 701 1.93 -2.22 -30.79
N ILE A 702 0.92 -2.23 -31.66
CA ILE A 702 0.71 -1.19 -32.68
C ILE A 702 0.58 0.22 -32.09
N LEU A 703 0.13 0.33 -30.84
CA LEU A 703 0.05 1.59 -30.11
C LEU A 703 1.44 2.18 -29.87
N PHE A 704 2.46 1.36 -29.60
CA PHE A 704 3.78 1.82 -29.21
C PHE A 704 4.87 1.63 -30.27
N ARG A 705 4.57 0.97 -31.40
CA ARG A 705 5.50 0.82 -32.54
C ARG A 705 6.11 2.14 -33.02
N ARG A 706 5.32 3.22 -33.01
CA ARG A 706 5.78 4.56 -33.36
C ARG A 706 6.21 5.32 -32.11
N GLY A 707 7.49 5.73 -32.06
CA GLY A 707 8.02 6.62 -31.03
C GLY A 707 7.68 8.10 -31.26
N HIS A 708 8.28 9.00 -30.46
CA HIS A 708 8.16 10.47 -30.57
C HIS A 708 6.77 11.03 -30.24
N ARG A 709 6.15 10.53 -29.16
CA ARG A 709 5.04 11.23 -28.52
C ARG A 709 5.57 12.35 -27.65
N ILE A 710 4.78 13.42 -27.55
CA ILE A 710 5.10 14.56 -26.70
C ILE A 710 4.06 14.69 -25.60
N HIS A 711 4.50 15.27 -24.49
CA HIS A 711 3.69 15.48 -23.30
C HIS A 711 3.96 16.88 -22.73
N SER A 712 3.02 17.34 -21.91
CA SER A 712 3.06 18.65 -21.28
C SER A 712 4.29 18.81 -20.37
N GLN A 713 4.82 20.03 -20.32
CA GLN A 713 5.97 20.43 -19.50
C GLN A 713 5.63 21.58 -18.53
N GLN A 714 4.43 22.14 -18.65
CA GLN A 714 3.99 23.33 -17.93
C GLN A 714 2.48 23.31 -17.72
N ASP A 715 1.97 24.17 -16.86
CA ASP A 715 0.52 24.30 -16.66
C ASP A 715 -0.15 24.97 -17.86
N HIS A 716 -1.35 24.50 -18.17
CA HIS A 716 -2.20 25.04 -19.22
C HIS A 716 -3.58 25.38 -18.67
N LEU A 717 -4.16 26.48 -19.14
CA LEU A 717 -5.57 26.78 -18.95
C LEU A 717 -6.38 25.96 -19.96
N ILE A 718 -7.26 25.11 -19.46
CA ILE A 718 -8.06 24.23 -20.33
C ILE A 718 -9.26 25.01 -20.88
N ASN A 719 -9.52 24.88 -22.18
CA ASN A 719 -10.68 25.51 -22.80
C ASN A 719 -11.97 24.79 -22.42
N THR A 720 -13.11 25.48 -22.42
CA THR A 720 -14.37 24.95 -21.86
C THR A 720 -15.28 24.23 -22.86
N GLU A 721 -14.91 24.09 -24.14
CA GLU A 721 -15.82 23.51 -25.15
C GLU A 721 -16.19 22.04 -24.91
N PHE A 722 -15.45 21.33 -24.06
CA PHE A 722 -15.67 19.91 -23.77
C PHE A 722 -16.71 19.67 -22.66
N GLU A 723 -17.09 20.72 -21.92
CA GLU A 723 -17.82 20.60 -20.64
C GLU A 723 -19.12 19.81 -20.78
N THR A 724 -19.89 20.05 -21.85
CA THR A 724 -21.10 19.28 -22.17
C THR A 724 -21.07 18.71 -23.58
N ALA A 725 -21.87 17.67 -23.83
CA ALA A 725 -21.99 17.06 -25.16
C ALA A 725 -22.55 18.03 -26.21
N ASP A 726 -23.53 18.87 -25.82
CA ASP A 726 -24.19 19.81 -26.72
C ASP A 726 -23.27 21.00 -27.08
N GLU A 727 -22.55 21.55 -26.10
CA GLU A 727 -21.56 22.61 -26.36
C GLU A 727 -20.42 22.11 -27.24
N TYR A 728 -19.95 20.89 -27.01
CA TYR A 728 -18.90 20.31 -27.84
C TYR A 728 -19.36 20.09 -29.29
N LEU A 729 -20.60 19.62 -29.49
CA LEU A 729 -21.18 19.46 -30.82
C LEU A 729 -21.36 20.83 -31.51
N ALA A 730 -21.90 21.82 -30.80
CA ALA A 730 -22.07 23.18 -31.31
C ALA A 730 -20.72 23.80 -31.70
N PHE A 731 -19.69 23.62 -30.87
CA PHE A 731 -18.33 24.05 -31.15
C PHE A 731 -17.76 23.37 -32.40
N LEU A 732 -17.91 22.05 -32.53
CA LEU A 732 -17.45 21.33 -33.72
C LEU A 732 -18.16 21.79 -34.99
N ASN A 733 -19.48 22.01 -34.95
CA ASN A 733 -20.23 22.54 -36.08
C ASN A 733 -19.76 23.95 -36.47
N GLN A 734 -19.56 24.83 -35.48
CA GLN A 734 -19.02 26.16 -35.71
C GLN A 734 -17.60 26.12 -36.27
N LEU A 735 -16.75 25.21 -35.78
CA LEU A 735 -15.39 25.02 -36.28
C LEU A 735 -15.41 24.60 -37.76
N VAL A 736 -16.23 23.61 -38.12
CA VAL A 736 -16.40 23.16 -39.51
C VAL A 736 -16.91 24.28 -40.41
N GLN A 737 -17.91 25.05 -39.98
CA GLN A 737 -18.45 26.19 -40.75
C GLN A 737 -17.42 27.30 -40.96
N ASN A 738 -16.59 27.58 -39.95
CA ASN A 738 -15.59 28.64 -40.00
C ASN A 738 -14.33 28.25 -40.79
N THR A 739 -14.07 26.96 -40.98
CA THR A 739 -12.93 26.46 -41.74
C THR A 739 -13.13 26.66 -43.25
N LYS A 740 -12.52 27.71 -43.79
CA LYS A 740 -12.64 28.07 -45.22
C LYS A 740 -11.85 27.18 -46.18
N LYS A 741 -10.71 26.64 -45.73
CA LYS A 741 -9.83 25.82 -46.57
C LYS A 741 -10.27 24.36 -46.46
N SER A 742 -10.56 23.73 -47.61
CA SER A 742 -10.97 22.33 -47.69
C SER A 742 -10.15 21.57 -48.73
N ILE A 743 -9.91 20.28 -48.50
CA ILE A 743 -9.23 19.36 -49.42
C ILE A 743 -9.84 17.96 -49.32
N PRO A 744 -10.04 17.24 -50.44
CA PRO A 744 -10.43 15.82 -50.39
C PRO A 744 -9.34 14.94 -49.78
N THR A 745 -9.73 13.91 -49.01
CA THR A 745 -8.78 12.94 -48.44
C THR A 745 -7.99 12.21 -49.52
N SER A 746 -8.60 11.91 -50.67
CA SER A 746 -7.93 11.33 -51.84
C SER A 746 -6.74 12.14 -52.33
N ASP A 747 -6.85 13.47 -52.30
CA ASP A 747 -5.82 14.37 -52.82
C ASP A 747 -4.64 14.45 -51.86
N VAL A 748 -4.90 14.43 -50.55
CA VAL A 748 -3.86 14.34 -49.51
C VAL A 748 -3.08 13.03 -49.65
N ILE A 749 -3.78 11.91 -49.84
CA ILE A 749 -3.15 10.60 -50.04
C ILE A 749 -2.31 10.60 -51.32
N SER A 750 -2.84 11.14 -52.43
CA SER A 750 -2.12 11.22 -53.70
C SER A 750 -0.88 12.12 -53.64
N MET A 751 -0.92 13.20 -52.86
CA MET A 751 0.23 14.08 -52.63
C MET A 751 1.28 13.44 -51.72
N GLY A 752 0.85 12.54 -50.84
CA GLY A 752 1.61 11.98 -49.73
C GLY A 752 1.49 12.85 -48.49
N CYS A 753 1.09 12.26 -47.36
CA CYS A 753 0.72 13.01 -46.16
C CYS A 753 1.86 13.81 -45.53
N GLU A 754 3.11 13.33 -45.63
CA GLU A 754 4.28 14.06 -45.13
C GLU A 754 4.50 15.34 -45.93
N LYS A 755 4.53 15.25 -47.27
CA LYS A 755 4.65 16.41 -48.17
C LYS A 755 3.47 17.37 -48.00
N TRP A 756 2.27 16.85 -47.84
CA TRP A 756 1.09 17.66 -47.60
C TRP A 756 1.21 18.42 -46.27
N ALA A 757 1.56 17.74 -45.18
CA ALA A 757 1.74 18.38 -43.88
C ALA A 757 2.83 19.46 -43.90
N GLU A 758 3.95 19.22 -44.59
CA GLU A 758 5.03 20.20 -44.79
C GLU A 758 4.60 21.41 -45.64
N SER A 759 3.61 21.25 -46.53
CA SER A 759 3.10 22.33 -47.36
C SER A 759 2.23 23.34 -46.59
N LEU A 760 1.81 23.02 -45.36
CA LEU A 760 0.96 23.86 -44.54
C LEU A 760 1.80 24.84 -43.73
N ASP A 761 1.49 26.13 -43.84
CA ASP A 761 2.14 27.18 -43.04
C ASP A 761 1.33 27.47 -41.75
N PRO A 762 1.84 27.14 -40.56
CA PRO A 762 1.15 27.36 -39.28
C PRO A 762 0.95 28.84 -38.92
N LYS A 763 1.67 29.76 -39.57
CA LYS A 763 1.50 31.20 -39.34
C LYS A 763 0.27 31.77 -40.04
N SER A 764 -0.09 31.23 -41.21
CA SER A 764 -1.19 31.73 -42.04
C SER A 764 -2.46 30.88 -41.98
N LEU A 765 -2.35 29.61 -41.61
CA LEU A 765 -3.47 28.68 -41.56
C LEU A 765 -3.79 28.26 -40.11
N LYS A 766 -5.04 28.43 -39.69
CA LYS A 766 -5.51 28.02 -38.36
C LYS A 766 -6.30 26.71 -38.36
N SER A 767 -7.03 26.44 -39.43
CA SER A 767 -7.77 25.19 -39.58
C SER A 767 -7.91 24.79 -41.04
N ILE A 768 -8.05 23.49 -41.29
CA ILE A 768 -8.28 22.90 -42.61
C ILE A 768 -9.26 21.72 -42.52
N LEU A 769 -10.19 21.68 -43.47
CA LEU A 769 -11.17 20.62 -43.60
C LEU A 769 -10.64 19.55 -44.56
N MET A 770 -10.74 18.29 -44.15
CA MET A 770 -10.50 17.12 -44.99
C MET A 770 -11.84 16.42 -45.22
N THR A 771 -12.24 16.27 -46.47
CA THR A 771 -13.53 15.67 -46.82
C THR A 771 -13.35 14.26 -47.36
N TYR A 772 -14.14 13.31 -46.87
CA TYR A 772 -14.11 11.92 -47.34
C TYR A 772 -15.46 11.47 -47.88
N SER A 773 -15.42 10.65 -48.94
CA SER A 773 -16.61 10.08 -49.56
C SER A 773 -16.91 8.66 -49.04
N LYS A 774 -15.86 7.90 -48.67
CA LYS A 774 -15.95 6.52 -48.17
C LYS A 774 -15.18 6.35 -46.86
N ALA A 775 -15.75 5.60 -45.92
CA ALA A 775 -15.12 5.35 -44.61
C ALA A 775 -13.67 4.80 -44.67
N PRO A 776 -13.29 3.90 -45.61
CA PRO A 776 -11.91 3.43 -45.73
C PRO A 776 -10.88 4.52 -46.05
N GLU A 777 -11.30 5.69 -46.58
CA GLU A 777 -10.37 6.81 -46.82
C GLU A 777 -9.83 7.37 -45.51
N VAL A 778 -10.64 7.35 -44.44
CA VAL A 778 -10.19 7.79 -43.11
C VAL A 778 -9.10 6.85 -42.59
N GLU A 779 -9.28 5.54 -42.75
CA GLU A 779 -8.27 4.55 -42.40
C GLU A 779 -6.95 4.82 -43.14
N SER A 780 -7.04 5.05 -44.47
CA SER A 780 -5.88 5.39 -45.28
C SER A 780 -5.18 6.68 -44.84
N ILE A 781 -5.92 7.69 -44.37
CA ILE A 781 -5.35 8.92 -43.81
C ILE A 781 -4.62 8.65 -42.49
N PHE A 782 -5.22 7.88 -41.57
CA PHE A 782 -4.57 7.52 -40.32
C PHE A 782 -3.29 6.72 -40.57
N GLU A 783 -3.30 5.76 -41.50
CA GLU A 783 -2.11 5.00 -41.89
C GLU A 783 -1.04 5.90 -42.53
N CYS A 784 -1.43 6.79 -43.43
CA CYS A 784 -0.55 7.70 -44.15
C CYS A 784 0.11 8.73 -43.22
N LEU A 785 -0.62 9.23 -42.22
CA LEU A 785 -0.09 10.09 -41.13
C LEU A 785 0.57 9.29 -39.99
N LYS A 786 0.57 7.94 -40.09
CA LYS A 786 1.09 6.99 -39.10
C LYS A 786 0.45 7.18 -37.72
N MET A 787 -0.83 7.53 -37.69
CA MET A 787 -1.66 7.69 -36.50
C MET A 787 -2.19 6.32 -36.04
N TYR A 788 -2.37 6.19 -34.73
CA TYR A 788 -3.03 5.04 -34.12
C TYR A 788 -4.54 5.08 -34.33
N TRP A 789 -5.12 3.93 -34.69
CA TRP A 789 -6.55 3.75 -34.86
C TRP A 789 -6.97 2.32 -34.49
N THR A 790 -8.26 2.13 -34.23
CA THR A 790 -8.88 0.82 -34.12
C THR A 790 -10.16 0.79 -34.97
N PRO A 791 -10.60 -0.38 -35.48
CA PRO A 791 -11.86 -0.48 -36.22
C PRO A 791 -13.06 0.08 -35.43
N LYS A 792 -13.01 -0.01 -34.10
CA LYS A 792 -14.05 0.51 -33.21
C LYS A 792 -14.08 2.04 -33.20
N ILE A 793 -12.92 2.69 -33.08
CA ILE A 793 -12.82 4.16 -33.12
C ILE A 793 -13.30 4.69 -34.47
N LEU A 794 -12.87 4.07 -35.58
CA LEU A 794 -13.27 4.53 -36.93
C LEU A 794 -14.76 4.35 -37.20
N ARG A 795 -15.41 3.30 -36.68
CA ARG A 795 -16.85 3.07 -36.87
C ARG A 795 -17.74 3.90 -35.95
N SER A 796 -17.24 4.30 -34.79
CA SER A 796 -18.04 4.99 -33.75
C SER A 796 -18.04 6.51 -33.91
N ASN A 797 -17.15 7.05 -34.72
CA ASN A 797 -16.94 8.49 -34.91
C ASN A 797 -17.06 8.83 -36.40
N THR A 798 -17.73 9.94 -36.70
CA THR A 798 -17.90 10.44 -38.07
C THR A 798 -17.04 11.67 -38.35
N VAL A 799 -16.69 12.42 -37.29
CA VAL A 799 -15.80 13.58 -37.32
C VAL A 799 -14.53 13.21 -36.58
N PHE A 800 -13.38 13.48 -37.19
CA PHE A 800 -12.07 13.27 -36.57
C PHE A 800 -11.33 14.59 -36.49
N ARG A 801 -10.79 14.90 -35.32
CA ARG A 801 -10.10 16.17 -35.04
C ARG A 801 -8.72 15.88 -34.47
N PHE A 802 -7.71 16.55 -35.00
CA PHE A 802 -6.34 16.54 -34.47
C PHE A 802 -5.62 17.82 -34.91
N THR A 803 -4.44 18.07 -34.35
CA THR A 803 -3.69 19.30 -34.60
C THR A 803 -2.39 18.97 -35.33
N LEU A 804 -2.09 19.63 -36.45
CA LEU A 804 -0.78 19.59 -37.08
C LEU A 804 0.09 20.76 -36.61
N HIS A 805 1.40 20.51 -36.45
CA HIS A 805 2.38 21.53 -36.06
C HIS A 805 1.96 22.32 -34.80
N GLN A 806 1.24 21.66 -33.88
CA GLN A 806 0.72 22.23 -32.63
C GLN A 806 -0.21 23.45 -32.76
N SER A 807 -0.65 23.79 -33.98
CA SER A 807 -1.36 25.05 -34.23
C SER A 807 -2.39 25.03 -35.35
N ILE A 808 -2.36 24.03 -36.24
CA ILE A 808 -3.31 23.89 -37.35
C ILE A 808 -4.32 22.80 -37.00
N GLU A 809 -5.57 23.19 -36.79
CA GLU A 809 -6.65 22.24 -36.55
C GLU A 809 -7.05 21.53 -37.86
N VAL A 810 -6.92 20.21 -37.89
CA VAL A 810 -7.38 19.37 -39.00
C VAL A 810 -8.67 18.69 -38.59
N ILE A 811 -9.72 18.91 -39.39
CA ILE A 811 -11.02 18.28 -39.17
C ILE A 811 -11.35 17.40 -40.38
N ILE A 812 -11.50 16.10 -40.16
CA ILE A 812 -11.93 15.14 -41.18
C ILE A 812 -13.44 14.94 -41.04
N VAL A 813 -14.21 15.22 -42.10
CA VAL A 813 -15.67 15.12 -42.13
C VAL A 813 -16.16 14.41 -43.40
N PRO A 814 -17.33 13.74 -43.37
CA PRO A 814 -17.90 13.19 -44.58
C PRO A 814 -18.40 14.32 -45.49
N GLU A 815 -18.31 14.14 -46.81
CA GLU A 815 -18.87 15.11 -47.79
C GLU A 815 -20.37 15.33 -47.60
N THR A 816 -21.06 14.34 -47.03
CA THR A 816 -22.50 14.35 -46.77
C THR A 816 -22.87 14.95 -45.42
N LEU A 817 -21.90 15.46 -44.64
CA LEU A 817 -22.17 16.04 -43.32
C LEU A 817 -23.18 17.19 -43.46
N LYS A 818 -24.40 16.96 -42.97
CA LYS A 818 -25.38 18.03 -42.78
C LYS A 818 -25.00 18.73 -41.49
N ILE A 819 -24.56 19.97 -41.60
CA ILE A 819 -24.35 20.82 -40.43
C ILE A 819 -25.73 21.29 -40.00
N GLU A 820 -26.20 20.78 -38.86
CA GLU A 820 -27.44 21.23 -38.24
C GLU A 820 -27.28 22.60 -37.57
#